data_AF-A0A7L9C0V5-F1
#
_entry.id   AF-A0A7L9C0V5-F1
#
_cell.length_a   1.000
_cell.length_b   1.000
_cell.length_c   1.000
_cell.angle_alpha   90.00
_cell.angle_beta   90.00
_cell.angle_gamma   90.00
#
_symmetry.space_group_name_H-M   'P 1'
#
loop_
_entity.id
_entity.type
_entity.pdbx_description
1 polymer ?
#
loop_
_entity_poly.entity_id
_entity_poly.type
_entity_poly.pdbx_seq_one_letter_code
_entity_poly.pdbx_strand_id
1 'polypeptide(L)'
;MSGWLRKVEAVRRMGWGWGLWRAGYELRRRTGWLKRQFPTPVWSEVSLHSLLRDGVPPEPEAYRAYREQSSGTFLFGLGKLPSREVLERIAGASGVRRAVQVADDFCTGKFLYFSRHVFDLGTPVDWRRNPFLNRRLASDAHWCDWTAFSPEQGDIKDVWEPSRFSCAFWLVRAYAMTGDEKYPQAFWRLFESWCEQNSPNRGPNWRCGQETAFRIMAWCFALWGFWKSPVTTPQRVAAMVAALAVSAARIEPNIDYAVSQKNNHAISEALGLFTVGALFPELRDATRWQRSGRRILEREVLRQTYADGSYVQQSMNYHRVMLHDCLWAWRLAELNGMPLSSDVRARVAAAAEFLFEMLDESSGSVPNYGANDGALVLPLSSGGYRDYRDTIGAAMFIATGKRVLPAGPWDEAILWLCGAGAVENTPAVRHPAARRFDVGGYYTLRTGRTWAMIRCHRYLDRPGHVDMLHLDLWHDGVNVLRDCGTYRYYAPREPGMEKYFKDIAAHNTVQVGEGGPLELVSRFIWLPWPGARCTRHSADSFVGEHDAYARPPWNVMHRRSVDASDPRKWIVTDDLIGGGEQSLILRWHLVDGPHELESTGHRVILRAACGRVRIAIEGPSGTALRVKRGVERDGEIAGWASEYYGERAPAPVLEATCRAVLPTRFVTTIELPDAGEAPA
;
A
#
# COMPACT_ATOMS: atom_id res chain seq x y z
N MET A 1 29.29 -9.65 -6.03
CA MET A 1 29.82 -8.77 -7.13
C MET A 1 30.54 -7.56 -6.53
N SER A 2 31.54 -6.98 -7.21
CA SER A 2 32.17 -5.70 -6.77
C SER A 2 31.17 -4.54 -6.83
N GLY A 3 31.39 -3.48 -6.05
CA GLY A 3 30.48 -2.32 -5.99
C GLY A 3 30.28 -1.60 -7.32
N TRP A 4 31.29 -1.61 -8.20
CA TRP A 4 31.20 -1.06 -9.56
C TRP A 4 30.33 -1.94 -10.47
N LEU A 5 30.54 -3.26 -10.46
CA LEU A 5 29.75 -4.21 -11.25
C LEU A 5 28.26 -4.16 -10.88
N ARG A 6 27.93 -4.00 -9.58
CA ARG A 6 26.54 -3.82 -9.11
C ARG A 6 25.87 -2.59 -9.74
N LYS A 7 26.59 -1.48 -9.86
CA LYS A 7 26.07 -0.25 -10.48
C LYS A 7 25.88 -0.42 -11.99
N VAL A 8 26.81 -1.08 -12.67
CA VAL A 8 26.71 -1.37 -14.10
C VAL A 8 25.51 -2.25 -14.40
N GLU A 9 25.30 -3.33 -13.64
CA GLU A 9 24.13 -4.20 -13.84
C GLU A 9 22.81 -3.49 -13.50
N ALA A 10 22.77 -2.65 -12.47
CA ALA A 10 21.60 -1.82 -12.18
C ALA A 10 21.26 -0.87 -13.35
N VAL A 11 22.26 -0.23 -13.96
CA VAL A 11 22.06 0.61 -15.16
C VAL A 11 21.64 -0.21 -16.37
N ARG A 12 22.22 -1.40 -16.57
CA ARG A 12 21.85 -2.31 -17.67
C ARG A 12 20.37 -2.71 -17.58
N ARG A 13 19.86 -2.98 -16.37
CA ARG A 13 18.46 -3.40 -16.13
C ARG A 13 17.49 -2.23 -16.12
N MET A 14 17.87 -1.09 -15.55
CA MET A 14 17.01 0.10 -15.46
C MET A 14 17.04 0.98 -16.72
N GLY A 15 18.06 0.80 -17.57
CA GLY A 15 18.34 1.54 -18.80
C GLY A 15 19.36 2.66 -18.62
N TRP A 16 20.16 2.94 -19.67
CA TRP A 16 21.16 4.03 -19.67
C TRP A 16 20.54 5.41 -19.44
N GLY A 17 19.35 5.66 -19.97
CA GLY A 17 18.62 6.91 -19.74
C GLY A 17 18.33 7.17 -18.26
N TRP A 18 18.04 6.11 -17.47
CA TRP A 18 17.87 6.22 -16.03
C TRP A 18 19.17 6.62 -15.32
N GLY A 19 20.29 6.03 -15.73
CA GLY A 19 21.62 6.35 -15.19
C GLY A 19 22.02 7.81 -15.45
N LEU A 20 21.86 8.28 -16.69
CA LEU A 20 22.13 9.67 -17.08
C LEU A 20 21.25 10.65 -16.33
N TRP A 21 19.96 10.36 -16.22
CA TRP A 21 19.02 11.19 -15.48
C TRP A 21 19.42 11.30 -13.99
N ARG A 22 19.80 10.18 -13.34
CA ARG A 22 20.24 10.17 -11.93
C ARG A 22 21.50 11.00 -11.73
N ALA A 23 22.47 10.90 -12.65
CA ALA A 23 23.68 11.72 -12.61
C ALA A 23 23.35 13.21 -12.76
N GLY A 24 22.49 13.59 -13.72
CA GLY A 24 22.05 14.97 -13.91
C GLY A 24 21.25 15.52 -12.71
N TYR A 25 20.42 14.69 -12.07
CA TYR A 25 19.71 15.08 -10.85
C TYR A 25 20.68 15.34 -9.68
N GLU A 26 21.67 14.48 -9.48
CA GLU A 26 22.68 14.66 -8.43
C GLU A 26 23.55 15.89 -8.69
N LEU A 27 23.88 16.20 -9.96
CA LEU A 27 24.57 17.43 -10.33
C LEU A 27 23.74 18.68 -9.98
N ARG A 28 22.44 18.68 -10.31
CA ARG A 28 21.51 19.76 -9.94
C ARG A 28 21.40 19.96 -8.43
N ARG A 29 21.46 18.87 -7.66
CA ARG A 29 21.50 18.92 -6.20
C ARG A 29 22.80 19.55 -5.67
N ARG A 30 23.95 19.05 -6.14
CA ARG A 30 25.28 19.50 -5.68
C ARG A 30 25.62 20.95 -6.07
N THR A 31 25.15 21.40 -7.22
CA THR A 31 25.35 22.79 -7.69
C THR A 31 24.41 23.80 -7.02
N GLY A 32 23.47 23.35 -6.17
CA GLY A 32 22.48 24.21 -5.53
C GLY A 32 21.34 24.65 -6.47
N TRP A 33 21.28 24.15 -7.71
CA TRP A 33 20.22 24.48 -8.66
C TRP A 33 18.83 24.14 -8.12
N LEU A 34 18.68 22.97 -7.48
CA LEU A 34 17.40 22.60 -6.85
C LEU A 34 16.99 23.61 -5.77
N LYS A 35 17.93 24.12 -4.97
CA LYS A 35 17.59 25.12 -3.94
C LYS A 35 17.12 26.45 -4.53
N ARG A 36 17.67 26.83 -5.69
CA ARG A 36 17.21 28.01 -6.44
C ARG A 36 15.82 27.78 -7.05
N GLN A 37 15.52 26.56 -7.47
CA GLN A 37 14.21 26.18 -8.01
C GLN A 37 13.12 26.13 -6.93
N PHE A 38 13.49 25.84 -5.67
CA PHE A 38 12.58 25.69 -4.54
C PHE A 38 12.90 26.73 -3.44
N PRO A 39 12.52 28.00 -3.62
CA PRO A 39 12.74 29.03 -2.61
C PRO A 39 12.04 28.65 -1.29
N THR A 40 12.54 29.17 -0.17
CA THR A 40 12.03 28.85 1.17
C THR A 40 11.39 30.07 1.84
N PRO A 41 10.27 30.60 1.31
CA PRO A 41 9.57 31.71 1.96
C PRO A 41 9.06 31.28 3.34
N VAL A 42 8.77 32.24 4.21
CA VAL A 42 7.92 32.00 5.38
C VAL A 42 6.45 32.26 5.02
N TRP A 43 5.50 31.64 5.73
CA TRP A 43 4.08 31.74 5.37
C TRP A 43 3.55 33.18 5.35
N SER A 44 4.08 34.08 6.18
CA SER A 44 3.72 35.50 6.19
C SER A 44 4.13 36.25 4.91
N GLU A 45 5.05 35.70 4.10
CA GLU A 45 5.46 36.26 2.81
C GLU A 45 4.59 35.73 1.66
N VAL A 46 3.79 34.68 1.88
CA VAL A 46 2.95 34.06 0.86
C VAL A 46 1.60 34.79 0.83
N SER A 47 1.46 35.76 -0.08
CA SER A 47 0.21 36.48 -0.28
C SER A 47 -0.72 35.75 -1.25
N LEU A 48 -1.98 35.52 -0.84
CA LEU A 48 -3.01 34.97 -1.73
C LEU A 48 -3.17 35.81 -3.00
N HIS A 49 -3.08 37.14 -2.89
CA HIS A 49 -3.14 38.05 -4.03
C HIS A 49 -2.14 37.68 -5.15
N SER A 50 -0.90 37.34 -4.76
CA SER A 50 0.15 36.97 -5.71
C SER A 50 -0.09 35.64 -6.43
N LEU A 51 -0.98 34.81 -5.91
CA LEU A 51 -1.28 33.45 -6.39
C LEU A 51 -2.55 33.40 -7.26
N LEU A 52 -3.40 34.42 -7.19
CA LEU A 52 -4.66 34.50 -7.92
C LEU A 52 -4.47 35.07 -9.34
N ARG A 53 -5.45 34.76 -10.19
CA ARG A 53 -5.64 35.43 -11.49
C ARG A 53 -6.22 36.83 -11.30
N ASP A 54 -6.01 37.65 -12.32
CA ASP A 54 -6.60 38.99 -12.37
C ASP A 54 -8.14 38.91 -12.31
N GLY A 55 -8.75 39.82 -11.56
CA GLY A 55 -10.20 39.89 -11.36
C GLY A 55 -10.76 39.00 -10.24
N VAL A 56 -9.94 38.17 -9.60
CA VAL A 56 -10.35 37.40 -8.42
C VAL A 56 -10.07 38.24 -7.16
N PRO A 57 -11.04 38.46 -6.26
CA PRO A 57 -10.83 39.25 -5.07
C PRO A 57 -9.87 38.54 -4.10
N PRO A 58 -8.77 39.18 -3.67
CA PRO A 58 -7.78 38.57 -2.78
C PRO A 58 -8.14 38.68 -1.30
N GLU A 59 -9.02 39.62 -0.94
CA GLU A 59 -9.41 39.85 0.45
C GLU A 59 -10.19 38.67 1.00
N PRO A 60 -9.88 38.14 2.20
CA PRO A 60 -10.40 36.86 2.68
C PRO A 60 -11.93 36.72 2.59
N GLU A 61 -12.68 37.73 3.04
CA GLU A 61 -14.14 37.77 3.02
C GLU A 61 -14.69 37.70 1.60
N ALA A 62 -14.16 38.55 0.71
CA ALA A 62 -14.58 38.61 -0.69
C ALA A 62 -14.17 37.34 -1.45
N TYR A 63 -12.99 36.79 -1.16
CA TYR A 63 -12.50 35.54 -1.71
C TYR A 63 -13.40 34.35 -1.31
N ARG A 64 -13.78 34.28 -0.02
CA ARG A 64 -14.72 33.26 0.45
C ARG A 64 -16.07 33.38 -0.27
N ALA A 65 -16.63 34.57 -0.39
CA ALA A 65 -17.89 34.80 -1.10
C ALA A 65 -17.78 34.41 -2.58
N TYR A 66 -16.66 34.74 -3.24
CA TYR A 66 -16.36 34.33 -4.60
C TYR A 66 -16.39 32.79 -4.76
N ARG A 67 -15.81 32.04 -3.82
CA ARG A 67 -15.77 30.58 -3.82
C ARG A 67 -17.15 29.92 -3.68
N GLU A 68 -18.07 30.54 -2.95
CA GLU A 68 -19.44 30.03 -2.82
C GLU A 68 -20.22 30.10 -4.14
N GLN A 69 -19.79 30.96 -5.07
CA GLN A 69 -20.45 31.17 -6.36
C GLN A 69 -19.75 30.46 -7.53
N SER A 70 -18.45 30.15 -7.42
CA SER A 70 -17.60 29.78 -8.58
C SER A 70 -16.71 28.54 -8.36
N SER A 71 -16.97 27.75 -7.32
CA SER A 71 -16.08 26.63 -6.96
C SER A 71 -16.13 25.46 -7.94
N GLY A 72 -14.96 24.84 -8.14
CA GLY A 72 -14.86 23.51 -8.75
C GLY A 72 -15.69 22.49 -7.98
N THR A 73 -16.24 21.51 -8.69
CA THR A 73 -17.10 20.50 -8.07
C THR A 73 -16.24 19.45 -7.38
N PHE A 74 -16.47 19.24 -6.09
CA PHE A 74 -15.79 18.20 -5.31
C PHE A 74 -16.70 17.00 -5.09
N LEU A 75 -16.19 15.96 -4.43
CA LEU A 75 -16.89 14.70 -4.14
C LEU A 75 -18.26 14.90 -3.45
N PHE A 76 -18.39 16.00 -2.70
CA PHE A 76 -19.63 16.51 -2.12
C PHE A 76 -19.60 18.05 -2.13
N GLY A 77 -20.75 18.70 -1.96
CA GLY A 77 -20.83 20.16 -1.98
C GLY A 77 -20.27 20.82 -0.72
N LEU A 78 -19.92 22.11 -0.79
CA LEU A 78 -19.41 22.90 0.34
C LEU A 78 -20.35 22.81 1.56
N GLY A 79 -19.90 22.11 2.61
CA GLY A 79 -20.67 21.82 3.82
C GLY A 79 -21.95 21.02 3.58
N LYS A 80 -22.04 20.29 2.46
CA LYS A 80 -23.15 19.36 2.13
C LYS A 80 -22.66 17.93 2.39
N LEU A 81 -22.48 17.61 3.66
CA LEU A 81 -22.07 16.28 4.11
C LEU A 81 -23.20 15.26 3.93
N PRO A 82 -22.88 13.95 3.83
CA PRO A 82 -23.88 12.90 3.96
C PRO A 82 -24.68 13.05 5.26
N SER A 83 -25.96 12.69 5.23
CA SER A 83 -26.81 12.81 6.42
C SER A 83 -26.37 11.82 7.51
N ARG A 84 -26.58 12.22 8.77
CA ARG A 84 -26.28 11.40 9.93
C ARG A 84 -26.99 10.04 9.86
N GLU A 85 -28.26 10.03 9.44
CA GLU A 85 -29.06 8.80 9.34
C GLU A 85 -28.46 7.81 8.33
N VAL A 86 -27.98 8.31 7.17
CA VAL A 86 -27.36 7.46 6.15
C VAL A 86 -26.03 6.89 6.65
N LEU A 87 -25.22 7.71 7.32
CA LEU A 87 -23.94 7.28 7.90
C LEU A 87 -24.14 6.25 9.02
N GLU A 88 -25.07 6.51 9.96
CA GLU A 88 -25.38 5.57 11.05
C GLU A 88 -25.92 4.24 10.52
N ARG A 89 -26.75 4.28 9.47
CA ARG A 89 -27.28 3.07 8.81
C ARG A 89 -26.17 2.23 8.18
N ILE A 90 -25.21 2.85 7.50
CA ILE A 90 -24.13 2.13 6.79
C ILE A 90 -23.04 1.68 7.74
N ALA A 91 -22.48 2.59 8.53
CA ALA A 91 -21.38 2.30 9.43
C ALA A 91 -21.81 1.43 10.62
N GLY A 92 -23.09 1.50 11.01
CA GLY A 92 -23.61 0.86 12.21
C GLY A 92 -23.05 1.46 13.49
N ALA A 93 -23.60 1.04 14.63
CA ALA A 93 -23.22 1.60 15.94
C ALA A 93 -21.74 1.41 16.27
N SER A 94 -21.14 0.28 15.91
CA SER A 94 -19.70 0.03 16.11
C SER A 94 -18.83 0.90 15.21
N GLY A 95 -19.23 1.08 13.95
CA GLY A 95 -18.50 1.91 12.99
C GLY A 95 -18.52 3.39 13.37
N VAL A 96 -19.68 3.90 13.81
CA VAL A 96 -19.81 5.27 14.33
C VAL A 96 -18.93 5.47 15.56
N ARG A 97 -19.00 4.55 16.55
CA ARG A 97 -18.14 4.63 17.74
C ARG A 97 -16.66 4.65 17.39
N ARG A 98 -16.21 3.83 16.43
CA ARG A 98 -14.81 3.82 15.98
C ARG A 98 -14.41 5.14 15.32
N ALA A 99 -15.25 5.67 14.43
CA ALA A 99 -14.96 6.94 13.76
C ALA A 99 -14.84 8.10 14.75
N VAL A 100 -15.77 8.18 15.70
CA VAL A 100 -15.75 9.17 16.79
C VAL A 100 -14.54 9.00 17.69
N GLN A 101 -14.23 7.77 18.13
CA GLN A 101 -13.08 7.52 19.01
C GLN A 101 -11.74 7.94 18.36
N VAL A 102 -11.52 7.54 17.10
CA VAL A 102 -10.30 7.90 16.37
C VAL A 102 -10.21 9.41 16.15
N ALA A 103 -11.33 10.07 15.84
CA ALA A 103 -11.38 11.53 15.71
C ALA A 103 -11.12 12.24 17.05
N ASP A 104 -11.65 11.73 18.16
CA ASP A 104 -11.44 12.28 19.51
C ASP A 104 -9.97 12.13 19.95
N ASP A 105 -9.30 11.04 19.58
CA ASP A 105 -7.86 10.89 19.80
C ASP A 105 -7.07 11.99 19.07
N PHE A 106 -7.38 12.26 17.80
CA PHE A 106 -6.75 13.36 17.06
C PHE A 106 -7.03 14.74 17.68
N CYS A 107 -8.22 14.97 18.23
CA CYS A 107 -8.55 16.21 18.94
C CYS A 107 -7.64 16.49 20.14
N THR A 108 -7.06 15.44 20.74
CA THR A 108 -6.19 15.50 21.92
C THR A 108 -4.69 15.35 21.61
N GLY A 109 -4.31 15.33 20.33
CA GLY A 109 -2.91 15.19 19.91
C GLY A 109 -2.40 13.74 19.81
N LYS A 110 -3.30 12.75 19.92
CA LYS A 110 -2.98 11.34 19.73
C LYS A 110 -3.17 10.95 18.26
N PHE A 111 -2.12 10.42 17.65
CA PHE A 111 -2.09 10.07 16.22
C PHE A 111 -2.03 8.56 16.02
N LEU A 112 -2.88 8.07 15.12
CA LEU A 112 -2.88 6.70 14.64
C LEU A 112 -1.84 6.52 13.53
N TYR A 113 -0.75 5.81 13.83
CA TYR A 113 0.32 5.45 12.91
C TYR A 113 0.08 4.07 12.30
N PHE A 114 0.16 3.99 10.97
CA PHE A 114 0.10 2.74 10.20
C PHE A 114 -1.12 1.88 10.56
N SER A 115 -2.23 2.55 10.90
CA SER A 115 -3.49 1.96 11.36
C SER A 115 -3.39 1.03 12.58
N ARG A 116 -2.34 1.16 13.40
CA ARG A 116 -2.05 0.23 14.49
C ARG A 116 -1.57 0.88 15.78
N HIS A 117 -0.59 1.77 15.70
CA HIS A 117 0.03 2.36 16.90
C HIS A 117 -0.56 3.74 17.17
N VAL A 118 -0.98 4.00 18.40
CA VAL A 118 -1.42 5.34 18.81
C VAL A 118 -0.32 5.98 19.63
N PHE A 119 0.17 7.14 19.18
CA PHE A 119 1.18 7.92 19.89
C PHE A 119 0.66 9.32 20.22
N ASP A 120 0.97 9.79 21.43
CA ASP A 120 0.74 11.17 21.83
C ASP A 120 1.89 12.06 21.31
N LEU A 121 1.56 12.97 20.40
CA LEU A 121 2.49 13.92 19.80
C LEU A 121 2.47 15.30 20.48
N GLY A 122 1.66 15.47 21.53
CA GLY A 122 1.49 16.71 22.28
C GLY A 122 0.40 17.62 21.71
N THR A 123 0.08 18.66 22.48
CA THR A 123 -0.80 19.77 22.08
C THR A 123 -0.10 21.09 22.44
N PRO A 124 0.52 21.81 21.47
CA PRO A 124 0.52 21.55 20.03
C PRO A 124 1.31 20.29 19.64
N VAL A 125 0.94 19.70 18.50
CA VAL A 125 1.57 18.50 17.93
C VAL A 125 2.99 18.81 17.46
N ASP A 126 3.98 18.01 17.85
CA ASP A 126 5.34 18.09 17.27
C ASP A 126 5.43 17.30 15.96
N TRP A 127 5.22 18.00 14.84
CA TRP A 127 5.22 17.42 13.48
C TRP A 127 6.58 16.91 13.00
N ARG A 128 7.63 17.05 13.81
CA ARG A 128 8.99 16.59 13.52
C ARG A 128 9.44 15.50 14.50
N ARG A 129 8.57 15.05 15.41
CA ARG A 129 8.85 13.97 16.35
C ARG A 129 8.67 12.62 15.66
N ASN A 130 9.70 11.79 15.72
CA ASN A 130 9.62 10.35 15.53
C ASN A 130 9.29 9.71 16.89
N PRO A 131 8.06 9.23 17.12
CA PRO A 131 7.66 8.67 18.41
C PRO A 131 8.27 7.28 18.68
N PHE A 132 8.63 6.52 17.65
CA PHE A 132 9.23 5.18 17.80
C PHE A 132 10.65 5.24 18.36
N LEU A 133 11.38 6.32 18.09
CA LEU A 133 12.70 6.57 18.67
C LEU A 133 12.68 7.58 19.81
N ASN A 134 11.52 8.19 20.08
CA ASN A 134 11.37 9.36 20.94
C ASN A 134 12.40 10.46 20.62
N ARG A 135 12.55 10.78 19.33
CA ARG A 135 13.52 11.77 18.82
C ARG A 135 12.82 12.80 17.95
N ARG A 136 13.24 14.06 18.06
CA ARG A 136 12.80 15.14 17.17
C ARG A 136 13.83 15.34 16.05
N LEU A 137 13.39 15.39 14.80
CA LEU A 137 14.24 15.68 13.66
C LEU A 137 14.60 17.18 13.64
N ALA A 138 15.86 17.48 13.94
CA ALA A 138 16.39 18.84 13.95
C ALA A 138 16.76 19.30 12.54
N SER A 139 15.84 19.98 11.83
CA SER A 139 16.25 20.88 10.75
C SER A 139 15.11 21.72 10.21
N ASP A 140 15.31 23.04 10.22
CA ASP A 140 14.69 24.00 9.30
C ASP A 140 15.49 24.13 7.99
N ALA A 141 16.49 23.27 7.75
CA ALA A 141 17.25 23.28 6.51
C ALA A 141 16.36 23.01 5.30
N HIS A 142 16.85 23.43 4.14
CA HIS A 142 16.19 23.11 2.88
C HIS A 142 16.08 21.59 2.70
N TRP A 143 14.93 21.10 2.23
CA TRP A 143 14.68 19.66 2.07
C TRP A 143 15.74 18.91 1.22
N CYS A 144 16.48 19.60 0.35
CA CYS A 144 17.53 19.01 -0.50
C CYS A 144 18.75 18.55 0.28
N ASP A 145 19.00 19.15 1.43
CA ASP A 145 20.13 18.83 2.32
C ASP A 145 19.77 17.69 3.29
N TRP A 146 18.52 17.27 3.29
CA TRP A 146 18.03 16.27 4.23
C TRP A 146 18.18 14.85 3.67
N THR A 147 18.86 13.99 4.43
CA THR A 147 19.05 12.58 4.11
C THR A 147 17.88 11.75 4.63
N ALA A 148 17.11 11.14 3.74
CA ALA A 148 15.93 10.35 4.11
C ALA A 148 16.21 9.08 4.93
N PHE A 149 17.47 8.68 5.04
CA PHE A 149 17.89 7.46 5.71
C PHE A 149 19.17 7.76 6.49
N SER A 150 19.04 7.91 7.81
CA SER A 150 20.17 8.02 8.74
C SER A 150 19.83 7.19 9.99
N PRO A 151 20.80 6.43 10.55
CA PRO A 151 20.56 5.62 11.75
C PRO A 151 20.03 6.43 12.95
N GLU A 152 20.43 7.69 13.06
CA GLU A 152 20.03 8.60 14.13
C GLU A 152 18.57 9.05 14.01
N GLN A 153 18.06 9.11 12.78
CA GLN A 153 16.73 9.62 12.44
C GLN A 153 15.66 8.53 12.41
N GLY A 154 16.07 7.26 12.20
CA GLY A 154 15.17 6.13 12.02
C GLY A 154 14.50 6.15 10.65
N ASP A 155 13.35 5.48 10.56
CA ASP A 155 12.54 5.48 9.36
C ASP A 155 11.80 6.82 9.22
N ILE A 156 11.99 7.50 8.09
CA ILE A 156 11.33 8.79 7.83
C ILE A 156 9.80 8.69 7.80
N LYS A 157 9.26 7.50 7.51
CA LYS A 157 7.82 7.24 7.55
C LYS A 157 7.23 7.52 8.92
N ASP A 158 8.00 7.32 9.99
CA ASP A 158 7.61 7.62 11.38
C ASP A 158 7.39 9.12 11.64
N VAL A 159 7.76 10.00 10.71
CA VAL A 159 7.48 11.44 10.76
C VAL A 159 6.52 11.89 9.66
N TRP A 160 6.60 11.29 8.47
CA TRP A 160 5.68 11.61 7.38
C TRP A 160 4.25 11.17 7.64
N GLU A 161 4.03 10.07 8.37
CA GLU A 161 2.69 9.51 8.59
C GLU A 161 1.66 10.53 9.14
N PRO A 162 1.90 11.24 10.26
CA PRO A 162 0.97 12.29 10.71
C PRO A 162 0.91 13.44 9.71
N SER A 163 2.03 13.78 9.08
CA SER A 163 2.13 14.86 8.10
C SER A 163 1.49 14.53 6.75
N ARG A 164 0.80 13.39 6.58
CA ARG A 164 -0.14 13.13 5.48
C ARG A 164 -1.53 13.73 5.73
N PHE A 165 -1.82 14.11 6.97
CA PHE A 165 -3.12 14.64 7.40
C PHE A 165 -4.30 13.67 7.23
N SER A 166 -4.07 12.36 7.34
CA SER A 166 -5.16 11.37 7.31
C SER A 166 -6.23 11.60 8.41
N CYS A 167 -5.87 12.30 9.49
CA CYS A 167 -6.81 12.78 10.51
C CYS A 167 -7.96 13.61 9.95
N ALA A 168 -7.76 14.35 8.86
CA ALA A 168 -8.79 15.17 8.21
C ALA A 168 -10.03 14.35 7.82
N PHE A 169 -9.82 13.15 7.26
CA PHE A 169 -10.92 12.26 6.88
C PHE A 169 -11.73 11.80 8.10
N TRP A 170 -11.05 11.42 9.20
CA TRP A 170 -11.71 11.00 10.44
C TRP A 170 -12.48 12.14 11.11
N LEU A 171 -11.90 13.33 11.18
CA LEU A 171 -12.54 14.51 11.77
C LEU A 171 -13.79 14.92 10.99
N VAL A 172 -13.75 14.92 9.66
CA VAL A 172 -14.93 15.23 8.83
C VAL A 172 -16.01 14.16 8.98
N ARG A 173 -15.63 12.88 9.00
CA ARG A 173 -16.57 11.77 9.21
C ARG A 173 -17.26 11.88 10.57
N ALA A 174 -16.50 12.12 11.63
CA ALA A 174 -17.06 12.30 12.97
C ALA A 174 -17.97 13.53 13.05
N TYR A 175 -17.59 14.66 12.43
CA TYR A 175 -18.44 15.84 12.35
C TYR A 175 -19.76 15.58 11.61
N ALA A 176 -19.72 14.84 10.50
CA ALA A 176 -20.94 14.44 9.78
C ALA A 176 -21.85 13.54 10.62
N MET A 177 -21.28 12.72 11.51
CA MET A 177 -22.02 11.82 12.39
C MET A 177 -22.56 12.50 13.66
N THR A 178 -21.92 13.56 14.17
CA THR A 178 -22.29 14.14 15.48
C THR A 178 -22.73 15.59 15.43
N GLY A 179 -22.29 16.37 14.44
CA GLY A 179 -22.43 17.83 14.40
C GLY A 179 -21.55 18.59 15.40
N ASP A 180 -20.61 17.93 16.08
CA ASP A 180 -19.80 18.53 17.15
C ASP A 180 -18.67 19.41 16.58
N GLU A 181 -18.71 20.70 16.90
CA GLU A 181 -17.74 21.69 16.43
C GLU A 181 -16.31 21.46 16.94
N LYS A 182 -16.09 20.57 17.93
CA LYS A 182 -14.73 20.18 18.35
C LYS A 182 -13.87 19.65 17.21
N TYR A 183 -14.48 19.01 16.21
CA TYR A 183 -13.77 18.41 15.07
C TYR A 183 -13.22 19.44 14.06
N PRO A 184 -14.02 20.38 13.53
CA PRO A 184 -13.47 21.47 12.71
C PRO A 184 -12.47 22.32 13.50
N GLN A 185 -12.70 22.53 14.80
CA GLN A 185 -11.75 23.26 15.67
C GLN A 185 -10.41 22.54 15.79
N ALA A 186 -10.42 21.22 16.01
CA ALA A 186 -9.22 20.41 16.03
C ALA A 186 -8.48 20.45 14.69
N PHE A 187 -9.19 20.31 13.57
CA PHE A 187 -8.59 20.37 12.25
C PHE A 187 -7.84 21.69 12.00
N TRP A 188 -8.48 22.84 12.28
CA TRP A 188 -7.84 24.13 12.07
C TRP A 188 -6.64 24.34 12.99
N ARG A 189 -6.71 23.94 14.27
CA ARG A 189 -5.53 23.96 15.17
C ARG A 189 -4.38 23.12 14.64
N LEU A 190 -4.67 21.93 14.10
CA LEU A 190 -3.66 21.04 13.52
C LEU A 190 -3.04 21.64 12.25
N PHE A 191 -3.86 22.20 11.36
CA PHE A 191 -3.39 22.87 10.14
C PHE A 191 -2.49 24.06 10.47
N GLU A 192 -2.93 24.95 11.35
CA GLU A 192 -2.18 26.14 11.76
C GLU A 192 -0.83 25.74 12.38
N SER A 193 -0.85 24.80 13.34
CA SER A 193 0.36 24.28 13.97
C SER A 193 1.34 23.61 13.00
N TRP A 194 0.83 22.93 11.97
CA TRP A 194 1.68 22.36 10.93
C TRP A 194 2.35 23.46 10.10
N CYS A 195 1.60 24.48 9.69
CA CYS A 195 2.15 25.60 8.93
C CYS A 195 3.25 26.32 9.74
N GLU A 196 3.00 26.64 11.01
CA GLU A 196 3.97 27.25 11.93
C GLU A 196 5.28 26.46 12.02
N GLN A 197 5.20 25.13 12.01
CA GLN A 197 6.35 24.24 12.16
C GLN A 197 6.97 23.78 10.83
N ASN A 198 6.36 24.08 9.68
CA ASN A 198 6.79 23.54 8.38
C ASN A 198 6.73 24.62 7.29
N SER A 199 7.59 25.63 7.38
CA SER A 199 7.75 26.63 6.32
C SER A 199 8.03 25.98 4.96
N PRO A 200 7.52 26.54 3.86
CA PRO A 200 7.70 26.02 2.51
C PRO A 200 9.15 25.59 2.22
N ASN A 201 9.29 24.37 1.71
CA ASN A 201 10.55 23.78 1.28
C ASN A 201 11.62 23.56 2.39
N ARG A 202 11.23 23.65 3.67
CA ARG A 202 12.13 23.42 4.82
C ARG A 202 11.75 22.18 5.63
N GLY A 203 12.75 21.38 5.96
CA GLY A 203 12.60 20.21 6.82
C GLY A 203 12.05 18.96 6.12
N PRO A 204 11.85 17.88 6.91
CA PRO A 204 11.56 16.54 6.38
C PRO A 204 10.21 16.44 5.67
N ASN A 205 9.18 17.16 6.14
CA ASN A 205 7.81 17.05 5.64
C ASN A 205 7.61 17.60 4.21
N TRP A 206 8.61 18.31 3.67
CA TRP A 206 8.66 18.80 2.29
C TRP A 206 9.55 17.95 1.35
N ARG A 207 10.17 16.87 1.86
CA ARG A 207 11.14 16.07 1.10
C ARG A 207 10.51 15.21 0.01
N CYS A 208 9.30 14.68 0.27
CA CYS A 208 8.60 13.77 -0.63
C CYS A 208 7.35 14.45 -1.20
N GLY A 209 7.22 14.50 -2.53
CA GLY A 209 6.07 15.13 -3.17
C GLY A 209 4.78 14.32 -2.99
N GLN A 210 4.87 12.99 -2.92
CA GLN A 210 3.72 12.13 -2.65
C GLN A 210 3.07 12.46 -1.30
N GLU A 211 3.87 12.71 -0.26
CA GLU A 211 3.35 13.12 1.05
C GLU A 211 2.66 14.48 0.99
N THR A 212 3.18 15.39 0.16
CA THR A 212 2.52 16.67 -0.15
C THR A 212 1.20 16.48 -0.89
N ALA A 213 1.12 15.54 -1.82
CA ALA A 213 -0.10 15.24 -2.55
C ALA A 213 -1.19 14.64 -1.66
N PHE A 214 -0.85 13.74 -0.74
CA PHE A 214 -1.80 13.21 0.23
C PHE A 214 -2.32 14.29 1.19
N ARG A 215 -1.46 15.24 1.62
CA ARG A 215 -1.93 16.43 2.36
C ARG A 215 -2.91 17.27 1.57
N ILE A 216 -2.64 17.51 0.28
CA ILE A 216 -3.55 18.25 -0.60
C ILE A 216 -4.93 17.59 -0.58
N MET A 217 -5.01 16.27 -0.75
CA MET A 217 -6.27 15.53 -0.72
C MET A 217 -7.00 15.69 0.62
N ALA A 218 -6.28 15.50 1.73
CA ALA A 218 -6.82 15.63 3.08
C ALA A 218 -7.34 17.05 3.39
N TRP A 219 -6.57 18.09 3.03
CA TRP A 219 -6.96 19.48 3.24
C TRP A 219 -8.17 19.86 2.38
N CYS A 220 -8.24 19.42 1.12
CA CYS A 220 -9.43 19.62 0.29
C CYS A 220 -10.66 18.94 0.90
N PHE A 221 -10.53 17.70 1.37
CA PHE A 221 -11.64 16.99 2.01
C PHE A 221 -12.18 17.74 3.24
N ALA A 222 -11.29 18.24 4.10
CA ALA A 222 -11.66 19.03 5.27
C ALA A 222 -12.22 20.42 4.93
N LEU A 223 -11.65 21.13 3.95
CA LEU A 223 -12.15 22.44 3.54
C LEU A 223 -13.60 22.36 3.06
N TRP A 224 -13.93 21.36 2.23
CA TRP A 224 -15.31 21.12 1.81
C TRP A 224 -16.18 20.65 2.97
N GLY A 225 -15.68 19.74 3.81
CA GLY A 225 -16.45 19.16 4.90
C GLY A 225 -16.83 20.18 5.98
N PHE A 226 -15.91 21.07 6.32
CA PHE A 226 -16.06 22.05 7.38
C PHE A 226 -16.49 23.44 6.89
N TRP A 227 -16.86 23.60 5.61
CA TRP A 227 -17.15 24.92 5.03
C TRP A 227 -18.17 25.74 5.83
N LYS A 228 -19.20 25.08 6.37
CA LYS A 228 -20.30 25.72 7.13
C LYS A 228 -19.99 25.92 8.61
N SER A 229 -18.90 25.33 9.13
CA SER A 229 -18.51 25.56 10.51
C SER A 229 -18.09 27.03 10.69
N PRO A 230 -18.52 27.71 11.77
CA PRO A 230 -18.14 29.08 12.04
C PRO A 230 -16.63 29.24 12.26
N VAL A 231 -15.92 28.18 12.64
CA VAL A 231 -14.46 28.24 12.83
C VAL A 231 -13.67 28.15 11.52
N THR A 232 -14.32 27.78 10.41
CA THR A 232 -13.77 27.92 9.06
C THR A 232 -13.89 29.38 8.63
N THR A 233 -13.04 30.24 9.16
CA THR A 233 -13.07 31.69 8.89
C THR A 233 -12.57 32.01 7.48
N PRO A 234 -12.93 33.18 6.90
CA PRO A 234 -12.39 33.61 5.62
C PRO A 234 -10.84 33.61 5.58
N GLN A 235 -10.19 34.04 6.67
CA GLN A 235 -8.73 34.05 6.81
C GLN A 235 -8.13 32.65 6.73
N ARG A 236 -8.75 31.68 7.41
CA ARG A 236 -8.35 30.26 7.38
C ARG A 236 -8.51 29.65 5.99
N VAL A 237 -9.59 29.97 5.29
CA VAL A 237 -9.80 29.57 3.89
C VAL A 237 -8.71 30.14 2.99
N ALA A 238 -8.43 31.45 3.08
CA ALA A 238 -7.38 32.11 2.31
C ALA A 238 -5.99 31.49 2.56
N ALA A 239 -5.64 31.26 3.83
CA ALA A 239 -4.38 30.63 4.21
C ALA A 239 -4.24 29.19 3.68
N MET A 240 -5.31 28.39 3.76
CA MET A 240 -5.32 27.03 3.24
C MET A 240 -5.17 26.98 1.72
N VAL A 241 -5.84 27.87 0.99
CA VAL A 241 -5.68 27.96 -0.47
C VAL A 241 -4.25 28.36 -0.84
N ALA A 242 -3.65 29.31 -0.13
CA ALA A 242 -2.25 29.65 -0.33
C ALA A 242 -1.33 28.43 -0.07
N ALA A 243 -1.58 27.66 0.99
CA ALA A 243 -0.83 26.44 1.30
C ALA A 243 -0.99 25.35 0.22
N LEU A 244 -2.18 25.21 -0.37
CA LEU A 244 -2.44 24.29 -1.49
C LEU A 244 -1.68 24.71 -2.75
N ALA A 245 -1.68 26.01 -3.08
CA ALA A 245 -0.93 26.55 -4.21
C ALA A 245 0.59 26.34 -4.06
N VAL A 246 1.14 26.61 -2.87
CA VAL A 246 2.55 26.35 -2.55
C VAL A 246 2.88 24.86 -2.65
N SER A 247 1.96 24.00 -2.20
CA SER A 247 2.11 22.54 -2.29
C SER A 247 2.18 22.05 -3.74
N ALA A 248 1.31 22.57 -4.63
CA ALA A 248 1.37 22.28 -6.06
C ALA A 248 2.66 22.80 -6.70
N ALA A 249 3.06 24.04 -6.37
CA ALA A 249 4.30 24.66 -6.85
C ALA A 249 5.57 23.91 -6.39
N ARG A 250 5.50 23.16 -5.28
CA ARG A 250 6.58 22.26 -4.87
C ARG A 250 6.57 20.94 -5.65
N ILE A 251 5.42 20.41 -6.01
CA ILE A 251 5.36 19.13 -6.74
C ILE A 251 5.83 19.32 -8.19
N GLU A 252 5.25 20.28 -8.90
CA GLU A 252 5.41 20.41 -10.35
C GLU A 252 6.86 20.44 -10.84
N PRO A 253 7.77 21.25 -10.30
CA PRO A 253 9.13 21.35 -10.84
C PRO A 253 10.01 20.13 -10.53
N ASN A 254 9.57 19.22 -9.63
CA ASN A 254 10.26 17.99 -9.26
C ASN A 254 9.55 16.71 -9.74
N ILE A 255 8.46 16.81 -10.50
CA ILE A 255 7.63 15.67 -10.90
C ILE A 255 8.41 14.60 -11.68
N ASP A 256 9.44 15.01 -12.44
CA ASP A 256 10.33 14.09 -13.17
C ASP A 256 11.10 13.16 -12.22
N TYR A 257 11.39 13.61 -10.99
CA TYR A 257 11.97 12.75 -9.97
C TYR A 257 11.03 11.61 -9.60
N ALA A 258 9.74 11.91 -9.40
CA ALA A 258 8.73 10.90 -9.10
C ALA A 258 8.57 9.91 -10.25
N VAL A 259 8.48 10.41 -11.49
CA VAL A 259 8.42 9.56 -12.71
C VAL A 259 9.63 8.63 -12.80
N SER A 260 10.83 9.13 -12.50
CA SER A 260 12.07 8.32 -12.55
C SER A 260 12.12 7.17 -11.54
N GLN A 261 11.33 7.23 -10.45
CA GLN A 261 11.30 6.19 -9.43
C GLN A 261 10.64 4.90 -9.92
N LYS A 262 9.82 4.99 -10.99
CA LYS A 262 9.01 3.92 -11.56
C LYS A 262 8.17 3.19 -10.50
N ASN A 263 7.51 3.96 -9.64
CA ASN A 263 6.59 3.48 -8.60
C ASN A 263 5.39 4.46 -8.43
N ASN A 264 4.55 4.19 -7.43
CA ASN A 264 3.34 4.95 -7.12
C ASN A 264 3.52 6.48 -6.97
N HIS A 265 4.71 6.98 -6.62
CA HIS A 265 4.94 8.42 -6.42
C HIS A 265 4.52 9.25 -7.63
N ALA A 266 4.74 8.76 -8.85
CA ALA A 266 4.41 9.50 -10.05
C ALA A 266 2.89 9.69 -10.23
N ILE A 267 2.09 8.68 -9.85
CA ILE A 267 0.62 8.75 -9.87
C ILE A 267 0.14 9.70 -8.77
N SER A 268 0.61 9.52 -7.53
CA SER A 268 0.19 10.34 -6.40
C SER A 268 0.57 11.82 -6.56
N GLU A 269 1.79 12.13 -7.01
CA GLU A 269 2.23 13.51 -7.21
C GLU A 269 1.46 14.19 -8.35
N ALA A 270 1.20 13.46 -9.44
CA ALA A 270 0.37 13.96 -10.54
C ALA A 270 -1.08 14.19 -10.10
N LEU A 271 -1.62 13.34 -9.22
CA LEU A 271 -2.94 13.52 -8.61
C LEU A 271 -3.02 14.80 -7.77
N GLY A 272 -1.97 15.12 -7.00
CA GLY A 272 -1.91 16.37 -6.24
C GLY A 272 -2.03 17.61 -7.13
N LEU A 273 -1.28 17.65 -8.23
CA LEU A 273 -1.36 18.73 -9.23
C LEU A 273 -2.74 18.81 -9.90
N PHE A 274 -3.28 17.66 -10.30
CA PHE A 274 -4.60 17.58 -10.92
C PHE A 274 -5.69 18.08 -9.95
N THR A 275 -5.62 17.68 -8.68
CA THR A 275 -6.59 18.06 -7.64
C THR A 275 -6.61 19.56 -7.41
N VAL A 276 -5.45 20.20 -7.20
CA VAL A 276 -5.39 21.66 -7.02
C VAL A 276 -5.86 22.38 -8.27
N GLY A 277 -5.38 21.97 -9.45
CA GLY A 277 -5.73 22.63 -10.70
C GLY A 277 -7.21 22.51 -11.09
N ALA A 278 -7.88 21.42 -10.70
CA ALA A 278 -9.31 21.22 -10.96
C ALA A 278 -10.21 21.95 -9.96
N LEU A 279 -9.82 21.99 -8.68
CA LEU A 279 -10.66 22.53 -7.60
C LEU A 279 -10.49 24.02 -7.35
N PHE A 280 -9.40 24.62 -7.80
CA PHE A 280 -9.07 26.03 -7.60
C PHE A 280 -8.69 26.71 -8.94
N PRO A 281 -9.58 26.72 -9.95
CA PRO A 281 -9.31 27.30 -11.26
C PRO A 281 -8.93 28.80 -11.22
N GLU A 282 -9.26 29.49 -10.13
CA GLU A 282 -8.94 30.89 -9.84
C GLU A 282 -7.45 31.14 -9.56
N LEU A 283 -6.67 30.09 -9.24
CA LEU A 283 -5.22 30.21 -9.08
C LEU A 283 -4.57 30.43 -10.45
N ARG A 284 -3.52 31.27 -10.47
CA ARG A 284 -2.80 31.67 -11.69
C ARG A 284 -2.30 30.48 -12.48
N ASP A 285 -1.70 29.51 -11.80
CA ASP A 285 -1.10 28.32 -12.41
C ASP A 285 -2.04 27.11 -12.49
N ALA A 286 -3.31 27.24 -12.06
CA ALA A 286 -4.26 26.11 -11.96
C ALA A 286 -4.40 25.31 -13.26
N THR A 287 -4.57 26.00 -14.40
CA THR A 287 -4.69 25.34 -15.71
C THR A 287 -3.43 24.56 -16.07
N ARG A 288 -2.25 25.06 -15.68
CA ARG A 288 -0.97 24.38 -15.94
C ARG A 288 -0.89 23.10 -15.09
N TRP A 289 -1.17 23.19 -13.80
CA TRP A 289 -1.17 22.04 -12.88
C TRP A 289 -2.22 21.00 -13.24
N GLN A 290 -3.42 21.42 -13.62
CA GLN A 290 -4.49 20.53 -14.07
C GLN A 290 -4.05 19.72 -15.30
N ARG A 291 -3.51 20.39 -16.32
CA ARG A 291 -3.09 19.73 -17.58
C ARG A 291 -1.88 18.83 -17.37
N SER A 292 -0.88 19.30 -16.63
CA SER A 292 0.35 18.55 -16.39
C SER A 292 0.09 17.33 -15.49
N GLY A 293 -0.65 17.52 -14.40
CA GLY A 293 -1.11 16.47 -13.49
C GLY A 293 -1.91 15.41 -14.22
N ARG A 294 -2.94 15.81 -14.97
CA ARG A 294 -3.75 14.85 -15.75
C ARG A 294 -2.91 14.05 -16.74
N ARG A 295 -2.09 14.72 -17.56
CA ARG A 295 -1.26 14.05 -18.58
C ARG A 295 -0.32 13.01 -17.96
N ILE A 296 0.33 13.35 -16.84
CA ILE A 296 1.26 12.44 -16.17
C ILE A 296 0.49 11.30 -15.49
N LEU A 297 -0.62 11.60 -14.80
CA LEU A 297 -1.46 10.59 -14.15
C LEU A 297 -1.93 9.55 -15.17
N GLU A 298 -2.56 9.97 -16.26
CA GLU A 298 -3.07 9.04 -17.28
C GLU A 298 -1.94 8.18 -17.88
N ARG A 299 -0.80 8.80 -18.20
CA ARG A 299 0.38 8.09 -18.71
C ARG A 299 0.90 7.05 -17.73
N GLU A 300 1.05 7.42 -16.45
CA GLU A 300 1.65 6.55 -15.45
C GLU A 300 0.70 5.44 -15.01
N VAL A 301 -0.61 5.67 -14.95
CA VAL A 301 -1.59 4.60 -14.72
C VAL A 301 -1.49 3.53 -15.81
N LEU A 302 -1.45 3.94 -17.08
CA LEU A 302 -1.32 3.02 -18.21
C LEU A 302 0.05 2.32 -18.27
N ARG A 303 1.10 2.95 -17.76
CA ARG A 303 2.45 2.35 -17.72
C ARG A 303 2.63 1.38 -16.56
N GLN A 304 2.06 1.69 -15.39
CA GLN A 304 2.35 0.99 -14.13
C GLN A 304 1.30 -0.06 -13.75
N THR A 305 0.13 -0.06 -14.39
CA THR A 305 -0.86 -1.11 -14.24
C THR A 305 -0.83 -1.94 -15.52
N TYR A 306 -0.69 -3.26 -15.45
CA TYR A 306 -0.66 -4.10 -16.63
C TYR A 306 -2.06 -4.31 -17.23
N ALA A 307 -2.13 -4.87 -18.43
CA ALA A 307 -3.39 -5.10 -19.13
C ALA A 307 -4.33 -6.06 -18.39
N ASP A 308 -3.78 -6.98 -17.58
CA ASP A 308 -4.52 -7.90 -16.71
C ASP A 308 -4.98 -7.25 -15.39
N GLY A 309 -4.69 -5.96 -15.19
CA GLY A 309 -5.04 -5.21 -13.99
C GLY A 309 -4.01 -5.25 -12.87
N SER A 310 -3.06 -6.17 -12.89
CA SER A 310 -2.03 -6.26 -11.84
C SER A 310 -1.04 -5.08 -11.89
N TYR A 311 -0.52 -4.68 -10.73
CA TYR A 311 0.26 -3.45 -10.58
C TYR A 311 1.78 -3.70 -10.45
N VAL A 312 2.58 -2.79 -11.03
CA VAL A 312 4.04 -2.92 -11.19
C VAL A 312 4.82 -3.18 -9.90
N GLN A 313 4.34 -2.66 -8.76
CA GLN A 313 5.00 -2.81 -7.46
C GLN A 313 4.76 -4.17 -6.79
N GLN A 314 3.91 -5.01 -7.38
CA GLN A 314 3.65 -6.38 -6.94
C GLN A 314 3.32 -6.45 -5.44
N SER A 315 2.38 -5.62 -5.00
CA SER A 315 1.98 -5.51 -3.61
C SER A 315 0.51 -5.18 -3.51
N MET A 316 -0.21 -5.89 -2.64
CA MET A 316 -1.63 -5.62 -2.43
C MET A 316 -1.86 -4.25 -1.76
N ASN A 317 -0.95 -3.84 -0.87
CA ASN A 317 -1.03 -2.52 -0.25
C ASN A 317 -0.77 -1.40 -1.27
N TYR A 318 0.25 -1.53 -2.13
CA TYR A 318 0.52 -0.53 -3.15
C TYR A 318 -0.49 -0.53 -4.30
N HIS A 319 -1.12 -1.68 -4.57
CA HIS A 319 -2.28 -1.74 -5.45
C HIS A 319 -3.45 -0.91 -4.88
N ARG A 320 -3.73 -1.02 -3.57
CA ARG A 320 -4.73 -0.18 -2.90
C ARG A 320 -4.37 1.31 -2.95
N VAL A 321 -3.12 1.68 -2.71
CA VAL A 321 -2.67 3.09 -2.83
C VAL A 321 -2.94 3.62 -4.24
N MET A 322 -2.54 2.87 -5.27
CA MET A 322 -2.78 3.24 -6.66
C MET A 322 -4.28 3.36 -6.98
N LEU A 323 -5.11 2.42 -6.49
CA LEU A 323 -6.55 2.51 -6.66
C LEU A 323 -7.12 3.74 -5.96
N HIS A 324 -6.77 4.01 -4.69
CA HIS A 324 -7.23 5.21 -3.98
C HIS A 324 -6.94 6.49 -4.76
N ASP A 325 -5.73 6.61 -5.30
CA ASP A 325 -5.35 7.75 -6.15
C ASP A 325 -6.23 7.83 -7.41
N CYS A 326 -6.44 6.70 -8.08
CA CYS A 326 -7.25 6.63 -9.30
C CYS A 326 -8.74 6.89 -9.05
N LEU A 327 -9.31 6.42 -7.94
CA LEU A 327 -10.73 6.64 -7.60
C LEU A 327 -10.99 8.12 -7.32
N TRP A 328 -10.09 8.78 -6.60
CA TRP A 328 -10.15 10.23 -6.41
C TRP A 328 -10.07 10.97 -7.75
N ALA A 329 -9.07 10.63 -8.58
CA ALA A 329 -8.87 11.26 -9.88
C ALA A 329 -10.09 11.08 -10.80
N TRP A 330 -10.61 9.85 -10.89
CA TRP A 330 -11.73 9.49 -11.75
C TRP A 330 -12.97 10.28 -11.33
N ARG A 331 -13.35 10.23 -10.05
CA ARG A 331 -14.54 10.94 -9.57
C ARG A 331 -14.42 12.44 -9.71
N LEU A 332 -13.28 13.02 -9.36
CA LEU A 332 -13.06 14.45 -9.51
C LEU A 332 -13.11 14.88 -10.98
N ALA A 333 -12.53 14.09 -11.88
CA ALA A 333 -12.56 14.33 -13.32
C ALA A 333 -13.99 14.31 -13.88
N GLU A 334 -14.80 13.32 -13.51
CA GLU A 334 -16.20 13.22 -13.94
C GLU A 334 -17.05 14.39 -13.43
N LEU A 335 -16.93 14.73 -12.15
CA LEU A 335 -17.70 15.79 -11.51
C LEU A 335 -17.40 17.19 -12.08
N ASN A 336 -16.21 17.39 -12.65
CA ASN A 336 -15.83 18.65 -13.29
C ASN A 336 -16.00 18.63 -14.83
N GLY A 337 -16.69 17.63 -15.39
CA GLY A 337 -16.93 17.56 -16.85
C GLY A 337 -15.66 17.29 -17.67
N MET A 338 -14.64 16.68 -17.04
CA MET A 338 -13.34 16.39 -17.64
C MET A 338 -12.97 14.92 -17.49
N PRO A 339 -13.82 13.95 -17.88
CA PRO A 339 -13.61 12.53 -17.60
C PRO A 339 -12.23 12.05 -18.09
N LEU A 340 -11.55 11.20 -17.30
CA LEU A 340 -10.28 10.55 -17.69
C LEU A 340 -10.44 9.79 -19.00
N SER A 341 -9.36 9.52 -19.73
CA SER A 341 -9.45 8.72 -20.98
C SER A 341 -10.08 7.34 -20.77
N SER A 342 -10.73 6.82 -21.81
CA SER A 342 -11.35 5.48 -21.79
C SER A 342 -10.36 4.39 -21.42
N ASP A 343 -9.12 4.49 -21.90
CA ASP A 343 -8.07 3.50 -21.66
C ASP A 343 -7.68 3.47 -20.17
N VAL A 344 -7.57 4.64 -19.55
CA VAL A 344 -7.29 4.75 -18.10
C VAL A 344 -8.44 4.17 -17.29
N ARG A 345 -9.69 4.51 -17.65
CA ARG A 345 -10.88 3.96 -16.98
C ARG A 345 -10.94 2.44 -17.09
N ALA A 346 -10.69 1.89 -18.29
CA ALA A 346 -10.62 0.44 -18.51
C ALA A 346 -9.48 -0.22 -17.71
N ARG A 347 -8.32 0.45 -17.63
CA ARG A 347 -7.16 -0.06 -16.87
C ARG A 347 -7.44 -0.08 -15.37
N VAL A 348 -8.05 0.96 -14.82
CA VAL A 348 -8.45 1.02 -13.41
C VAL A 348 -9.56 0.02 -13.11
N ALA A 349 -10.50 -0.21 -14.03
CA ALA A 349 -11.51 -1.26 -13.90
C ALA A 349 -10.87 -2.66 -13.84
N ALA A 350 -9.90 -2.96 -14.71
CA ALA A 350 -9.14 -4.21 -14.65
C ALA A 350 -8.38 -4.36 -13.32
N ALA A 351 -7.81 -3.28 -12.79
CA ALA A 351 -7.17 -3.28 -11.47
C ALA A 351 -8.16 -3.51 -10.32
N ALA A 352 -9.39 -3.00 -10.43
CA ALA A 352 -10.45 -3.26 -9.47
C ALA A 352 -10.84 -4.75 -9.47
N GLU A 353 -11.02 -5.33 -10.67
CA GLU A 353 -11.28 -6.76 -10.84
C GLU A 353 -10.13 -7.61 -10.28
N PHE A 354 -8.87 -7.28 -10.57
CA PHE A 354 -7.71 -7.97 -10.00
C PHE A 354 -7.79 -8.06 -8.47
N LEU A 355 -8.04 -6.93 -7.80
CA LEU A 355 -8.08 -6.89 -6.34
C LEU A 355 -9.33 -7.60 -5.78
N PHE A 356 -10.47 -7.50 -6.47
CA PHE A 356 -11.68 -8.27 -6.13
C PHE A 356 -11.41 -9.78 -6.17
N GLU A 357 -10.70 -10.26 -7.19
CA GLU A 357 -10.40 -11.69 -7.34
C GLU A 357 -9.38 -12.20 -6.29
N MET A 358 -8.67 -11.30 -5.59
CA MET A 358 -7.79 -11.58 -4.44
C MET A 358 -8.51 -11.49 -3.09
N LEU A 359 -9.80 -11.15 -3.07
CA LEU A 359 -10.57 -10.99 -1.84
C LEU A 359 -10.87 -12.35 -1.20
N ASP A 360 -10.61 -12.44 0.10
CA ASP A 360 -11.27 -13.39 0.97
C ASP A 360 -12.57 -12.77 1.49
N GLU A 361 -13.71 -13.35 1.10
CA GLU A 361 -15.03 -12.75 1.36
C GLU A 361 -15.41 -12.72 2.84
N SER A 362 -15.01 -13.76 3.60
CA SER A 362 -15.34 -13.92 5.01
C SER A 362 -14.63 -12.88 5.88
N SER A 363 -13.32 -12.71 5.69
CA SER A 363 -12.50 -11.78 6.47
C SER A 363 -12.49 -10.36 5.89
N GLY A 364 -12.81 -10.20 4.61
CA GLY A 364 -12.60 -8.95 3.86
C GLY A 364 -11.12 -8.68 3.52
N SER A 365 -10.22 -9.60 3.85
CA SER A 365 -8.78 -9.44 3.65
C SER A 365 -8.34 -9.87 2.25
N VAL A 366 -7.14 -9.43 1.89
CA VAL A 366 -6.37 -9.96 0.75
C VAL A 366 -5.03 -10.48 1.29
N PRO A 367 -4.26 -11.27 0.51
CA PRO A 367 -2.93 -11.73 0.88
C PRO A 367 -2.06 -10.55 1.34
N ASN A 368 -1.32 -10.71 2.44
CA ASN A 368 -0.36 -9.69 2.91
C ASN A 368 0.92 -9.68 2.07
N TYR A 369 0.74 -9.67 0.76
CA TYR A 369 1.78 -10.02 -0.18
C TYR A 369 2.46 -8.76 -0.74
N GLY A 370 3.80 -8.84 -0.80
CA GLY A 370 4.68 -7.78 -1.27
C GLY A 370 4.88 -6.64 -0.28
N ALA A 371 5.53 -5.58 -0.77
CA ALA A 371 5.91 -4.44 0.04
C ALA A 371 4.69 -3.70 0.64
N ASN A 372 4.59 -3.63 1.96
CA ASN A 372 3.47 -3.05 2.69
C ASN A 372 4.00 -2.03 3.71
N ASP A 373 3.59 -0.77 3.56
CA ASP A 373 4.11 0.34 4.38
C ASP A 373 3.09 1.02 5.28
N GLY A 374 1.97 0.34 5.51
CA GLY A 374 0.88 0.86 6.32
C GLY A 374 0.03 1.91 5.61
N ALA A 375 0.29 2.27 4.35
CA ALA A 375 -0.47 3.32 3.67
C ALA A 375 -1.95 2.95 3.49
N LEU A 376 -2.79 3.90 3.87
CA LEU A 376 -4.23 3.93 3.63
C LEU A 376 -4.60 5.37 3.29
N VAL A 377 -4.70 5.70 2.00
CA VAL A 377 -4.83 7.08 1.51
C VAL A 377 -6.23 7.63 1.75
N LEU A 378 -7.26 6.80 1.55
CA LEU A 378 -8.67 7.14 1.72
C LEU A 378 -9.32 6.29 2.83
N PRO A 379 -9.10 6.60 4.12
CA PRO A 379 -9.74 5.92 5.25
C PRO A 379 -11.21 6.37 5.41
N LEU A 380 -12.02 6.10 4.38
CA LEU A 380 -13.41 6.58 4.23
C LEU A 380 -14.45 5.60 4.77
N SER A 381 -14.01 4.56 5.50
CA SER A 381 -14.89 3.59 6.16
C SER A 381 -14.42 3.33 7.58
N SER A 382 -15.29 2.74 8.40
CA SER A 382 -14.93 2.26 9.74
C SER A 382 -14.37 0.84 9.75
N GLY A 383 -14.04 0.28 8.59
CA GLY A 383 -13.34 -0.99 8.46
C GLY A 383 -11.95 -0.99 9.11
N GLY A 384 -11.39 -2.18 9.31
CA GLY A 384 -10.00 -2.35 9.71
C GLY A 384 -9.04 -2.15 8.53
N TYR A 385 -7.77 -1.86 8.81
CA TYR A 385 -6.73 -1.71 7.77
C TYR A 385 -6.58 -2.92 6.84
N ARG A 386 -6.81 -4.12 7.38
CA ARG A 386 -6.74 -5.39 6.64
C ARG A 386 -8.02 -5.70 5.88
N ASP A 387 -9.10 -4.94 6.06
CA ASP A 387 -10.33 -5.06 5.29
C ASP A 387 -10.22 -4.21 4.02
N TYR A 388 -10.30 -4.85 2.85
CA TYR A 388 -10.17 -4.21 1.54
C TYR A 388 -11.53 -4.00 0.86
N ARG A 389 -12.64 -4.42 1.50
CA ARG A 389 -13.98 -4.34 0.91
C ARG A 389 -14.40 -2.90 0.60
N ASP A 390 -13.90 -1.91 1.34
CA ASP A 390 -14.19 -0.50 1.07
C ASP A 390 -13.59 -0.03 -0.25
N THR A 391 -12.33 -0.38 -0.48
CA THR A 391 -11.55 -0.06 -1.67
C THR A 391 -12.11 -0.81 -2.86
N ILE A 392 -12.34 -2.12 -2.71
CA ILE A 392 -12.88 -2.98 -3.76
C ILE A 392 -14.30 -2.53 -4.11
N GLY A 393 -15.16 -2.32 -3.11
CA GLY A 393 -16.53 -1.86 -3.30
C GLY A 393 -16.60 -0.53 -4.05
N ALA A 394 -15.80 0.46 -3.61
CA ALA A 394 -15.71 1.75 -4.29
C ALA A 394 -15.16 1.64 -5.72
N ALA A 395 -14.10 0.85 -5.92
CA ALA A 395 -13.50 0.69 -7.25
C ALA A 395 -14.44 -0.01 -8.24
N MET A 396 -15.10 -1.07 -7.80
CA MET A 396 -16.07 -1.79 -8.61
C MET A 396 -17.31 -0.95 -8.92
N PHE A 397 -17.80 -0.18 -7.95
CA PHE A 397 -18.91 0.73 -8.16
C PHE A 397 -18.57 1.82 -9.18
N ILE A 398 -17.41 2.47 -9.05
CA ILE A 398 -16.98 3.52 -9.98
C ILE A 398 -16.78 2.96 -11.40
N ALA A 399 -16.23 1.74 -11.51
CA ALA A 399 -16.00 1.11 -12.81
C ALA A 399 -17.27 0.62 -13.51
N THR A 400 -18.28 0.16 -12.76
CA THR A 400 -19.42 -0.59 -13.32
C THR A 400 -20.80 0.01 -13.03
N GLY A 401 -20.88 0.97 -12.13
CA GLY A 401 -22.13 1.47 -11.56
C GLY A 401 -22.85 0.49 -10.63
N LYS A 402 -22.22 -0.65 -10.28
CA LYS A 402 -22.83 -1.73 -9.51
C LYS A 402 -22.08 -1.98 -8.21
N ARG A 403 -22.83 -2.16 -7.13
CA ARG A 403 -22.32 -2.68 -5.85
C ARG A 403 -22.20 -4.19 -5.95
N VAL A 404 -20.98 -4.70 -6.05
CA VAL A 404 -20.71 -6.13 -6.26
C VAL A 404 -20.46 -6.92 -4.98
N LEU A 405 -20.30 -6.22 -3.85
CA LEU A 405 -20.18 -6.82 -2.53
C LEU A 405 -21.54 -6.75 -1.81
N PRO A 406 -21.82 -7.64 -0.85
CA PRO A 406 -22.97 -7.49 0.04
C PRO A 406 -23.00 -6.11 0.70
N ALA A 407 -24.18 -5.65 1.09
CA ALA A 407 -24.29 -4.39 1.83
C ALA A 407 -23.56 -4.49 3.17
N GLY A 408 -22.78 -3.48 3.51
CA GLY A 408 -22.05 -3.43 4.78
C GLY A 408 -21.32 -2.11 5.03
N PRO A 409 -20.59 -2.01 6.15
CA PRO A 409 -19.91 -0.77 6.55
C PRO A 409 -18.90 -0.24 5.51
N TRP A 410 -18.40 -1.11 4.65
CA TRP A 410 -17.51 -0.75 3.54
C TRP A 410 -18.16 0.13 2.46
N ASP A 411 -19.50 0.16 2.37
CA ASP A 411 -20.21 1.05 1.43
C ASP A 411 -20.05 2.54 1.78
N GLU A 412 -19.54 2.87 2.97
CA GLU A 412 -19.28 4.27 3.35
C GLU A 412 -18.29 4.94 2.38
N ALA A 413 -17.31 4.20 1.86
CA ALA A 413 -16.39 4.73 0.86
C ALA A 413 -17.11 5.13 -0.44
N ILE A 414 -18.12 4.36 -0.87
CA ILE A 414 -18.97 4.69 -2.03
C ILE A 414 -19.78 5.95 -1.73
N LEU A 415 -20.36 6.07 -0.54
CA LEU A 415 -21.11 7.24 -0.11
C LEU A 415 -20.28 8.53 -0.21
N TRP A 416 -19.04 8.51 0.32
CA TRP A 416 -18.16 9.69 0.30
C TRP A 416 -17.66 10.06 -1.11
N LEU A 417 -17.45 9.08 -2.00
CA LEU A 417 -16.91 9.31 -3.35
C LEU A 417 -18.00 9.57 -4.41
N CYS A 418 -19.20 9.03 -4.21
CA CYS A 418 -20.26 8.96 -5.22
C CYS A 418 -21.61 9.53 -4.76
N GLY A 419 -21.78 9.83 -3.47
CA GLY A 419 -23.01 10.40 -2.91
C GLY A 419 -24.05 9.37 -2.47
N ALA A 420 -25.12 9.84 -1.83
CA ALA A 420 -26.13 8.97 -1.18
C ALA A 420 -26.89 8.07 -2.16
N GLY A 421 -27.24 8.55 -3.36
CA GLY A 421 -27.94 7.74 -4.36
C GLY A 421 -27.13 6.52 -4.83
N ALA A 422 -25.80 6.52 -4.68
CA ALA A 422 -24.94 5.40 -5.04
C ALA A 422 -25.10 4.18 -4.12
N VAL A 423 -25.54 4.39 -2.87
CA VAL A 423 -25.67 3.35 -1.84
C VAL A 423 -27.12 2.92 -1.60
N GLU A 424 -28.07 3.48 -2.34
CA GLU A 424 -29.50 3.13 -2.26
C GLU A 424 -29.86 1.89 -3.09
N ASN A 425 -29.10 1.61 -4.15
CA ASN A 425 -29.36 0.48 -5.03
C ASN A 425 -29.04 -0.87 -4.37
N THR A 426 -29.86 -1.89 -4.64
CA THR A 426 -29.62 -3.26 -4.21
C THR A 426 -28.29 -3.80 -4.79
N PRO A 427 -27.41 -4.40 -3.96
CA PRO A 427 -26.18 -5.00 -4.46
C PRO A 427 -26.42 -6.14 -5.45
N ALA A 428 -25.67 -6.13 -6.55
CA ALA A 428 -25.55 -7.23 -7.50
C ALA A 428 -24.34 -8.09 -7.10
N VAL A 429 -24.51 -8.84 -6.00
CA VAL A 429 -23.43 -9.58 -5.34
C VAL A 429 -22.74 -10.54 -6.32
N ARG A 430 -21.42 -10.45 -6.38
CA ARG A 430 -20.53 -11.35 -7.11
C ARG A 430 -19.60 -12.04 -6.12
N HIS A 431 -19.14 -13.22 -6.50
CA HIS A 431 -18.12 -13.96 -5.75
C HIS A 431 -16.82 -14.03 -6.56
N PRO A 432 -15.65 -13.86 -5.91
CA PRO A 432 -14.36 -14.13 -6.53
C PRO A 432 -14.31 -15.55 -7.10
N ALA A 433 -13.59 -15.71 -8.20
CA ALA A 433 -13.41 -16.98 -8.89
C ALA A 433 -11.91 -17.27 -9.12
N ALA A 434 -11.62 -18.48 -9.60
CA ALA A 434 -10.28 -18.79 -10.08
C ALA A 434 -9.96 -17.96 -11.33
N ARG A 435 -8.78 -17.35 -11.33
CA ARG A 435 -8.31 -16.42 -12.35
C ARG A 435 -6.82 -16.59 -12.60
N ARG A 436 -6.41 -16.19 -13.80
CA ARG A 436 -5.01 -16.03 -14.18
C ARG A 436 -4.76 -14.59 -14.59
N PHE A 437 -3.68 -14.04 -14.08
CA PHE A 437 -3.15 -12.73 -14.42
C PHE A 437 -1.74 -12.94 -14.94
N ASP A 438 -1.64 -13.36 -16.21
CA ASP A 438 -0.41 -13.90 -16.79
C ASP A 438 0.72 -12.86 -16.88
N VAL A 439 0.38 -11.56 -16.95
CA VAL A 439 1.38 -10.48 -17.07
C VAL A 439 2.02 -10.19 -15.72
N GLY A 440 1.21 -10.05 -14.66
CA GLY A 440 1.70 -9.95 -13.28
C GLY A 440 2.19 -11.28 -12.69
N GLY A 441 1.76 -12.38 -13.30
CA GLY A 441 1.91 -13.77 -12.89
C GLY A 441 1.37 -14.04 -11.48
N TYR A 442 0.08 -13.76 -11.33
CA TYR A 442 -0.74 -14.20 -10.20
C TYR A 442 -1.77 -15.21 -10.70
N TYR A 443 -1.94 -16.29 -9.94
CA TYR A 443 -2.91 -17.33 -10.25
C TYR A 443 -3.71 -17.64 -9.00
N THR A 444 -5.03 -17.63 -9.10
CA THR A 444 -5.91 -18.02 -8.01
C THR A 444 -6.53 -19.38 -8.29
N LEU A 445 -6.59 -20.21 -7.25
CA LEU A 445 -7.37 -21.44 -7.19
C LEU A 445 -8.48 -21.23 -6.16
N ARG A 446 -9.71 -21.66 -6.46
CA ARG A 446 -10.87 -21.50 -5.57
C ARG A 446 -11.73 -22.76 -5.62
N THR A 447 -11.85 -23.45 -4.50
CA THR A 447 -12.62 -24.70 -4.36
C THR A 447 -13.45 -24.67 -3.08
N GLY A 448 -14.74 -24.38 -3.23
CA GLY A 448 -15.69 -24.30 -2.12
C GLY A 448 -15.27 -23.28 -1.06
N ARG A 449 -14.88 -23.77 0.12
CA ARG A 449 -14.49 -22.98 1.32
C ARG A 449 -13.02 -22.56 1.32
N THR A 450 -12.27 -22.92 0.28
CA THR A 450 -10.82 -22.72 0.24
C THR A 450 -10.39 -21.98 -1.01
N TRP A 451 -9.33 -21.22 -0.89
CA TRP A 451 -8.71 -20.59 -2.05
C TRP A 451 -7.22 -20.33 -1.82
N ALA A 452 -6.47 -20.21 -2.90
CA ALA A 452 -5.05 -19.89 -2.83
C ALA A 452 -4.65 -18.85 -3.88
N MET A 453 -3.63 -18.05 -3.55
CA MET A 453 -2.89 -17.21 -4.50
C MET A 453 -1.51 -17.83 -4.73
N ILE A 454 -1.10 -17.95 -5.99
CA ILE A 454 0.21 -18.48 -6.40
C ILE A 454 0.95 -17.45 -7.24
N ARG A 455 2.25 -17.27 -6.98
CA ARG A 455 3.13 -16.39 -7.77
C ARG A 455 3.95 -17.16 -8.80
N CYS A 456 3.78 -16.84 -10.07
CA CYS A 456 4.54 -17.48 -11.15
C CYS A 456 4.68 -16.54 -12.34
N HIS A 457 5.73 -15.72 -12.34
CA HIS A 457 5.82 -14.60 -13.26
C HIS A 457 7.22 -14.39 -13.83
N ARG A 458 7.29 -13.64 -14.93
CA ARG A 458 8.53 -13.06 -15.43
C ARG A 458 8.57 -11.59 -14.99
N TYR A 459 9.62 -11.20 -14.27
CA TYR A 459 9.77 -9.81 -13.84
C TYR A 459 9.92 -8.88 -15.07
N LEU A 460 8.91 -8.03 -15.28
CA LEU A 460 8.96 -6.91 -16.22
C LEU A 460 9.57 -5.66 -15.57
N ASP A 461 9.34 -5.53 -14.27
CA ASP A 461 9.81 -4.44 -13.42
C ASP A 461 10.43 -5.00 -12.14
N ARG A 462 11.07 -4.11 -11.37
CA ARG A 462 11.94 -4.52 -10.26
C ARG A 462 11.21 -5.38 -9.21
N PRO A 463 11.75 -6.56 -8.84
CA PRO A 463 11.27 -7.34 -7.69
C PRO A 463 11.32 -6.54 -6.39
N GLY A 464 10.28 -6.67 -5.58
CA GLY A 464 10.29 -6.24 -4.17
C GLY A 464 10.79 -7.33 -3.23
N HIS A 465 10.45 -8.58 -3.54
CA HIS A 465 10.64 -9.77 -2.73
C HIS A 465 11.20 -10.92 -3.58
N VAL A 466 11.72 -11.97 -2.91
CA VAL A 466 12.28 -13.17 -3.55
C VAL A 466 11.36 -14.37 -3.29
N ASP A 467 10.31 -14.50 -4.08
CA ASP A 467 9.10 -15.26 -3.71
C ASP A 467 8.49 -16.09 -4.85
N MET A 468 9.33 -16.51 -5.78
CA MET A 468 8.89 -17.34 -6.91
C MET A 468 8.20 -18.62 -6.43
N LEU A 469 7.05 -18.93 -7.03
CA LEU A 469 6.16 -20.04 -6.68
C LEU A 469 5.59 -20.00 -5.26
N HIS A 470 5.67 -18.85 -4.58
CA HIS A 470 4.97 -18.62 -3.31
C HIS A 470 3.49 -19.02 -3.43
N LEU A 471 2.99 -19.72 -2.42
CA LEU A 471 1.60 -20.11 -2.28
C LEU A 471 1.04 -19.58 -0.96
N ASP A 472 -0.06 -18.86 -1.06
CA ASP A 472 -0.80 -18.27 0.06
C ASP A 472 -2.18 -18.95 0.10
N LEU A 473 -2.50 -19.71 1.16
CA LEU A 473 -3.68 -20.58 1.27
C LEU A 473 -4.66 -20.10 2.32
N TRP A 474 -5.93 -20.09 1.98
CA TRP A 474 -7.04 -19.63 2.81
C TRP A 474 -8.09 -20.72 3.00
N HIS A 475 -8.69 -20.72 4.19
CA HIS A 475 -9.83 -21.56 4.54
C HIS A 475 -10.76 -20.80 5.51
N ASP A 476 -12.01 -20.57 5.11
CA ASP A 476 -13.04 -19.86 5.89
C ASP A 476 -12.57 -18.58 6.60
N GLY A 477 -11.94 -17.67 5.85
CA GLY A 477 -11.46 -16.41 6.39
C GLY A 477 -10.15 -16.47 7.16
N VAL A 478 -9.52 -17.64 7.26
CA VAL A 478 -8.20 -17.80 7.88
C VAL A 478 -7.15 -18.06 6.81
N ASN A 479 -6.11 -17.22 6.78
CA ASN A 479 -4.95 -17.39 5.92
C ASN A 479 -3.97 -18.41 6.52
N VAL A 480 -4.26 -19.69 6.30
CA VAL A 480 -3.56 -20.84 6.90
C VAL A 480 -2.07 -20.85 6.54
N LEU A 481 -1.75 -20.64 5.26
CA LEU A 481 -0.37 -20.49 4.77
C LEU A 481 -0.22 -19.08 4.24
N ARG A 482 0.66 -18.28 4.85
CA ARG A 482 0.66 -16.83 4.65
C ARG A 482 2.01 -16.28 4.24
N ASP A 483 1.99 -15.14 3.55
CA ASP A 483 3.18 -14.29 3.44
C ASP A 483 3.56 -13.64 4.79
N CYS A 484 4.85 -13.45 5.02
CA CYS A 484 5.36 -12.82 6.23
C CYS A 484 5.19 -11.30 6.26
N GLY A 485 4.93 -10.63 5.14
CA GLY A 485 4.81 -9.18 5.06
C GLY A 485 6.17 -8.45 4.98
N THR A 486 6.24 -7.21 5.47
CA THR A 486 7.38 -6.31 5.19
C THR A 486 8.14 -5.81 6.43
N TYR A 487 7.49 -5.70 7.59
CA TYR A 487 8.02 -5.05 8.79
C TYR A 487 8.38 -3.57 8.60
N ARG A 488 9.60 -3.27 8.14
CA ARG A 488 10.11 -1.90 7.96
C ARG A 488 10.97 -1.82 6.70
N TYR A 489 10.93 -0.69 6.00
CA TYR A 489 11.84 -0.43 4.89
C TYR A 489 13.22 -0.01 5.32
N TYR A 490 13.35 0.57 6.50
CA TYR A 490 14.62 1.00 7.04
C TYR A 490 14.69 0.67 8.54
N ALA A 491 15.40 -0.40 8.85
CA ALA A 491 15.69 -0.84 10.21
C ALA A 491 17.21 -0.91 10.41
N PRO A 492 17.92 0.24 10.48
CA PRO A 492 19.38 0.28 10.48
C PRO A 492 20.01 -0.44 11.68
N ARG A 493 19.26 -0.64 12.76
CA ARG A 493 19.70 -1.39 13.94
C ARG A 493 19.46 -2.90 13.81
N GLU A 494 18.71 -3.33 12.79
CA GLU A 494 18.25 -4.70 12.59
C GLU A 494 18.33 -5.11 11.10
N PRO A 495 19.49 -4.98 10.44
CA PRO A 495 19.62 -5.19 8.99
C PRO A 495 19.29 -6.63 8.55
N GLY A 496 19.51 -7.61 9.44
CA GLY A 496 19.10 -9.00 9.20
C GLY A 496 17.58 -9.14 9.05
N MET A 497 16.81 -8.44 9.90
CA MET A 497 15.35 -8.46 9.84
C MET A 497 14.81 -7.71 8.62
N GLU A 498 15.41 -6.56 8.27
CA GLU A 498 15.07 -5.84 7.03
C GLU A 498 15.25 -6.72 5.78
N LYS A 499 16.30 -7.56 5.77
CA LYS A 499 16.55 -8.51 4.69
C LYS A 499 15.57 -9.68 4.73
N TYR A 500 15.35 -10.29 5.91
CA TYR A 500 14.54 -11.50 6.08
C TYR A 500 13.17 -11.39 5.39
N PHE A 501 12.41 -10.33 5.66
CA PHE A 501 11.06 -10.14 5.12
C PHE A 501 10.99 -10.00 3.59
N LYS A 502 12.12 -9.72 2.92
CA LYS A 502 12.20 -9.56 1.46
C LYS A 502 12.87 -10.76 0.79
N ASP A 503 13.46 -11.67 1.56
CA ASP A 503 14.22 -12.81 1.08
C ASP A 503 13.37 -14.09 1.07
N ILE A 504 13.83 -15.12 0.36
CA ILE A 504 13.12 -16.38 0.15
C ILE A 504 12.74 -17.09 1.46
N ALA A 505 13.46 -16.81 2.55
CA ALA A 505 13.22 -17.38 3.87
C ALA A 505 11.90 -16.92 4.52
N ALA A 506 11.25 -15.89 3.99
CA ALA A 506 9.98 -15.35 4.45
C ALA A 506 8.78 -15.75 3.55
N HIS A 507 8.98 -16.70 2.63
CA HIS A 507 7.97 -17.10 1.65
C HIS A 507 7.79 -18.62 1.58
N ASN A 508 6.56 -19.04 1.25
CA ASN A 508 6.15 -20.43 1.11
C ASN A 508 6.68 -21.06 -0.19
N THR A 509 7.97 -21.40 -0.25
CA THR A 509 8.63 -21.99 -1.42
C THR A 509 9.87 -22.82 -1.02
N VAL A 510 10.60 -23.35 -2.00
CA VAL A 510 11.83 -24.13 -1.78
C VAL A 510 13.05 -23.26 -2.02
N GLN A 511 13.92 -23.19 -1.01
CA GLN A 511 15.27 -22.65 -1.14
C GLN A 511 16.25 -23.76 -1.52
N VAL A 512 17.10 -23.48 -2.51
CA VAL A 512 18.22 -24.33 -2.92
C VAL A 512 19.55 -23.70 -2.49
N GLY A 513 20.39 -24.47 -1.79
CA GLY A 513 21.67 -24.03 -1.24
C GLY A 513 21.55 -23.13 0.00
N GLU A 514 22.67 -22.51 0.36
CA GLU A 514 22.79 -21.73 1.61
C GLU A 514 22.15 -20.33 1.55
N GLY A 515 21.78 -19.84 0.36
CA GLY A 515 21.18 -18.51 0.18
C GLY A 515 20.11 -18.46 -0.90
N GLY A 516 19.38 -17.34 -0.93
CA GLY A 516 18.36 -17.07 -1.95
C GLY A 516 18.93 -16.89 -3.36
N PRO A 517 18.09 -17.06 -4.40
CA PRO A 517 18.52 -16.98 -5.79
C PRO A 517 18.80 -15.55 -6.25
N LEU A 518 18.54 -14.52 -5.44
CA LEU A 518 18.73 -13.11 -5.79
C LEU A 518 19.60 -12.39 -4.75
N GLU A 519 20.36 -11.39 -5.20
CA GLU A 519 21.20 -10.52 -4.38
C GLU A 519 20.60 -9.11 -4.29
N LEU A 520 20.48 -8.58 -3.07
CA LEU A 520 20.08 -7.20 -2.82
C LEU A 520 21.25 -6.27 -3.12
N VAL A 521 21.24 -5.62 -4.29
CA VAL A 521 22.34 -4.73 -4.73
C VAL A 521 22.17 -3.27 -4.31
N SER A 522 20.95 -2.90 -3.93
CA SER A 522 20.60 -1.65 -3.24
C SER A 522 19.30 -1.87 -2.45
N ARG A 523 18.91 -0.94 -1.57
CA ARG A 523 17.75 -1.09 -0.65
C ARG A 523 16.45 -1.61 -1.28
N PHE A 524 16.23 -1.34 -2.57
CA PHE A 524 15.02 -1.72 -3.31
C PHE A 524 15.31 -2.39 -4.67
N ILE A 525 16.52 -2.93 -4.89
CA ILE A 525 16.89 -3.57 -6.16
C ILE A 525 17.50 -4.94 -5.88
N TRP A 526 16.79 -5.98 -6.31
CA TRP A 526 17.30 -7.36 -6.36
C TRP A 526 17.71 -7.75 -7.77
N LEU A 527 18.77 -8.57 -7.88
CA LEU A 527 19.29 -9.08 -9.14
C LEU A 527 19.82 -10.52 -9.00
N PRO A 528 19.82 -11.34 -10.08
CA PRO A 528 19.21 -11.08 -11.38
C PRO A 528 17.67 -11.14 -11.32
N TRP A 529 16.99 -10.88 -12.43
CA TRP A 529 15.53 -11.03 -12.52
C TRP A 529 15.18 -12.35 -13.18
N PRO A 530 14.67 -13.35 -12.44
CA PRO A 530 14.35 -14.65 -13.00
C PRO A 530 13.07 -14.62 -13.86
N GLY A 531 12.90 -15.65 -14.67
CA GLY A 531 11.68 -15.97 -15.38
C GLY A 531 10.93 -17.14 -14.72
N ALA A 532 9.61 -17.14 -14.90
CA ALA A 532 8.79 -18.33 -14.69
C ALA A 532 7.70 -18.43 -15.75
N ARG A 533 7.10 -19.62 -15.80
CA ARG A 533 5.96 -19.92 -16.66
C ARG A 533 4.96 -20.80 -15.93
N CYS A 534 3.68 -20.47 -16.06
CA CYS A 534 2.59 -21.39 -15.78
C CYS A 534 2.35 -22.27 -17.01
N THR A 535 2.19 -23.57 -16.81
CA THR A 535 1.93 -24.56 -17.87
C THR A 535 0.54 -25.18 -17.76
N ARG A 536 -0.06 -25.16 -16.57
CA ARG A 536 -1.43 -25.62 -16.33
C ARG A 536 -2.08 -24.75 -15.25
N HIS A 537 -3.32 -24.37 -15.46
CA HIS A 537 -4.16 -23.67 -14.48
C HIS A 537 -5.63 -23.97 -14.72
N SER A 538 -6.36 -24.35 -13.66
CA SER A 538 -7.81 -24.55 -13.60
C SER A 538 -8.35 -23.93 -12.30
N ALA A 539 -9.59 -24.23 -11.93
CA ALA A 539 -10.16 -23.77 -10.66
C ALA A 539 -9.47 -24.38 -9.43
N ASP A 540 -8.90 -25.58 -9.59
CA ASP A 540 -8.43 -26.48 -8.56
C ASP A 540 -7.01 -27.01 -8.81
N SER A 541 -6.36 -26.64 -9.92
CA SER A 541 -5.01 -27.12 -10.24
C SER A 541 -4.12 -26.02 -10.80
N PHE A 542 -2.85 -26.08 -10.46
CA PHE A 542 -1.80 -25.22 -10.99
C PHE A 542 -0.51 -26.01 -11.24
N VAL A 543 0.19 -25.72 -12.33
CA VAL A 543 1.57 -26.17 -12.55
C VAL A 543 2.39 -25.01 -13.10
N GLY A 544 3.48 -24.67 -12.43
CA GLY A 544 4.40 -23.62 -12.87
C GLY A 544 5.84 -23.92 -12.48
N GLU A 545 6.77 -23.27 -13.16
CA GLU A 545 8.20 -23.47 -12.93
C GLU A 545 9.00 -22.18 -13.13
N HIS A 546 10.14 -22.06 -12.44
CA HIS A 546 11.00 -20.88 -12.50
C HIS A 546 12.48 -21.20 -12.65
N ASP A 547 13.20 -20.30 -13.32
CA ASP A 547 14.63 -20.44 -13.65
C ASP A 547 15.56 -19.69 -12.67
N ALA A 548 15.05 -19.22 -11.54
CA ALA A 548 15.85 -18.45 -10.57
C ALA A 548 17.14 -19.15 -10.08
N TYR A 549 17.21 -20.47 -10.14
CA TYR A 549 18.37 -21.29 -9.80
C TYR A 549 19.08 -21.91 -11.03
N ALA A 550 18.69 -21.55 -12.27
CA ALA A 550 19.21 -22.12 -13.52
C ALA A 550 20.58 -21.54 -13.91
N ARG A 551 21.52 -21.55 -12.96
CA ARG A 551 22.92 -21.12 -13.12
C ARG A 551 23.80 -21.73 -12.02
N PRO A 552 25.13 -21.78 -12.20
CA PRO A 552 26.03 -22.17 -11.12
C PRO A 552 25.87 -21.29 -9.87
N PRO A 553 26.06 -21.85 -8.66
CA PRO A 553 26.42 -23.24 -8.39
C PRO A 553 25.23 -24.22 -8.40
N TRP A 554 24.00 -23.74 -8.58
CA TRP A 554 22.80 -24.55 -8.39
C TRP A 554 22.45 -25.40 -9.62
N ASN A 555 22.33 -24.78 -10.80
CA ASN A 555 21.84 -25.42 -12.03
C ASN A 555 20.52 -26.19 -11.83
N VAL A 556 19.57 -25.58 -11.13
CA VAL A 556 18.27 -26.17 -10.76
C VAL A 556 17.12 -25.39 -11.40
N MET A 557 16.16 -26.11 -11.95
CA MET A 557 14.82 -25.62 -12.27
C MET A 557 13.86 -26.09 -11.17
N HIS A 558 13.11 -25.17 -10.57
CA HIS A 558 12.08 -25.52 -9.60
C HIS A 558 10.72 -25.49 -10.27
N ARG A 559 10.00 -26.60 -10.21
CA ARG A 559 8.62 -26.75 -10.67
C ARG A 559 7.71 -27.05 -9.48
N ARG A 560 6.60 -26.34 -9.37
CA ARG A 560 5.54 -26.59 -8.39
C ARG A 560 4.26 -27.00 -9.09
N SER A 561 3.65 -28.07 -8.61
CA SER A 561 2.29 -28.49 -8.96
C SER A 561 1.41 -28.40 -7.73
N VAL A 562 0.18 -27.92 -7.88
CA VAL A 562 -0.82 -27.81 -6.82
C VAL A 562 -2.08 -28.51 -7.31
N ASP A 563 -2.62 -29.40 -6.50
CA ASP A 563 -3.90 -30.07 -6.70
C ASP A 563 -4.80 -29.83 -5.49
N ALA A 564 -5.98 -29.29 -5.75
CA ALA A 564 -7.04 -29.01 -4.79
C ALA A 564 -8.38 -29.61 -5.26
N SER A 565 -8.32 -30.69 -6.05
CA SER A 565 -9.50 -31.39 -6.57
C SER A 565 -10.30 -32.08 -5.45
N ASP A 566 -9.62 -32.48 -4.36
CA ASP A 566 -10.25 -32.89 -3.11
C ASP A 566 -10.65 -31.63 -2.31
N PRO A 567 -11.92 -31.47 -1.91
CA PRO A 567 -12.39 -30.29 -1.19
C PRO A 567 -11.76 -30.10 0.19
N ARG A 568 -11.08 -31.12 0.74
CA ARG A 568 -10.45 -31.10 2.08
C ARG A 568 -8.94 -31.21 2.03
N LYS A 569 -8.35 -31.47 0.86
CA LYS A 569 -6.92 -31.75 0.74
C LYS A 569 -6.29 -30.91 -0.36
N TRP A 570 -5.20 -30.26 0.00
CA TRP A 570 -4.31 -29.60 -0.95
C TRP A 570 -3.02 -30.40 -1.03
N ILE A 571 -2.65 -30.82 -2.23
CA ILE A 571 -1.40 -31.53 -2.50
C ILE A 571 -0.49 -30.59 -3.28
N VAL A 572 0.64 -30.23 -2.68
CA VAL A 572 1.68 -29.42 -3.31
C VAL A 572 2.88 -30.30 -3.58
N THR A 573 3.25 -30.43 -4.85
CA THR A 573 4.44 -31.16 -5.29
C THR A 573 5.49 -30.18 -5.79
N ASP A 574 6.65 -30.18 -5.15
CA ASP A 574 7.81 -29.39 -5.55
C ASP A 574 8.88 -30.30 -6.15
N ASP A 575 9.06 -30.22 -7.46
CA ASP A 575 10.10 -30.91 -8.22
C ASP A 575 11.32 -29.99 -8.42
N LEU A 576 12.47 -30.46 -7.95
CA LEU A 576 13.76 -29.78 -8.10
C LEU A 576 14.55 -30.53 -9.17
N ILE A 577 14.57 -29.97 -10.38
CA ILE A 577 15.08 -30.63 -11.58
C ILE A 577 16.47 -30.07 -11.88
N GLY A 578 17.48 -30.93 -11.86
CA GLY A 578 18.89 -30.56 -12.06
C GLY A 578 19.79 -31.76 -11.79
N GLY A 579 21.07 -31.50 -11.54
CA GLY A 579 22.04 -32.52 -11.16
C GLY A 579 22.90 -32.10 -9.98
N GLY A 580 23.59 -33.07 -9.38
CA GLY A 580 24.45 -32.87 -8.21
C GLY A 580 23.69 -32.89 -6.89
N GLU A 581 24.44 -32.83 -5.79
CA GLU A 581 23.89 -32.76 -4.44
C GLU A 581 23.64 -31.30 -4.04
N GLN A 582 22.47 -31.02 -3.46
CA GLN A 582 22.09 -29.69 -2.99
C GLN A 582 21.53 -29.75 -1.57
N SER A 583 21.77 -28.70 -0.79
CA SER A 583 21.02 -28.45 0.44
C SER A 583 19.66 -27.84 0.07
N LEU A 584 18.57 -28.36 0.62
CA LEU A 584 17.21 -27.92 0.31
C LEU A 584 16.46 -27.54 1.58
N ILE A 585 15.69 -26.47 1.51
CA ILE A 585 14.79 -26.02 2.59
C ILE A 585 13.44 -25.65 2.00
N LEU A 586 12.42 -26.47 2.24
CA LEU A 586 11.03 -26.13 1.96
C LEU A 586 10.42 -25.44 3.19
N ARG A 587 9.74 -24.31 2.99
CA ARG A 587 9.10 -23.54 4.07
C ARG A 587 7.60 -23.41 3.88
N TRP A 588 6.89 -23.48 5.01
CA TRP A 588 5.48 -23.16 5.14
C TRP A 588 5.27 -22.27 6.37
N HIS A 589 4.98 -20.99 6.14
CA HIS A 589 4.66 -19.99 7.15
C HIS A 589 3.19 -20.08 7.51
N LEU A 590 2.93 -20.43 8.77
CA LEU A 590 1.61 -20.76 9.24
C LEU A 590 0.93 -19.55 9.90
N VAL A 591 -0.40 -19.54 9.92
CA VAL A 591 -1.15 -18.69 10.86
C VAL A 591 -0.70 -19.01 12.31
N ASP A 592 -0.62 -17.98 13.17
CA ASP A 592 -0.19 -18.18 14.55
C ASP A 592 -1.27 -18.96 15.32
N GLY A 593 -0.84 -20.00 16.03
CA GLY A 593 -1.72 -20.91 16.74
C GLY A 593 -0.93 -22.06 17.40
N PRO A 594 -1.54 -22.76 18.37
CA PRO A 594 -0.95 -23.96 18.96
C PRO A 594 -0.64 -24.99 17.88
N HIS A 595 0.56 -25.56 17.92
CA HIS A 595 1.00 -26.54 16.95
C HIS A 595 1.83 -27.64 17.60
N GLU A 596 1.79 -28.82 16.99
CA GLU A 596 2.52 -30.00 17.45
C GLU A 596 3.12 -30.73 16.24
N LEU A 597 4.41 -31.04 16.30
CA LEU A 597 5.05 -31.96 15.37
C LEU A 597 4.86 -33.37 15.94
N GLU A 598 4.21 -34.26 15.18
CA GLU A 598 3.98 -35.63 15.62
C GLU A 598 5.30 -36.39 15.83
N SER A 599 5.26 -37.41 16.69
CA SER A 599 6.43 -38.23 17.05
C SER A 599 7.10 -38.91 15.85
N THR A 600 6.36 -39.16 14.77
CA THR A 600 6.90 -39.69 13.51
C THR A 600 7.79 -38.69 12.77
N GLY A 601 7.70 -37.39 13.10
CA GLY A 601 8.51 -36.33 12.51
C GLY A 601 8.10 -35.94 11.09
N HIS A 602 6.96 -36.41 10.58
CA HIS A 602 6.52 -36.18 9.20
C HIS A 602 5.27 -35.29 9.06
N ARG A 603 4.60 -34.97 10.17
CA ARG A 603 3.33 -34.24 10.16
C ARG A 603 3.24 -33.23 11.29
N VAL A 604 2.76 -32.04 10.97
CA VAL A 604 2.42 -30.98 11.92
C VAL A 604 0.90 -30.87 12.02
N ILE A 605 0.40 -30.75 13.25
CA ILE A 605 -0.98 -30.41 13.54
C ILE A 605 -1.00 -28.95 14.00
N LEU A 606 -1.77 -28.10 13.31
CA LEU A 606 -2.01 -26.70 13.66
C LEU A 606 -3.46 -26.54 14.12
N ARG A 607 -3.66 -25.87 15.25
CA ARG A 607 -4.98 -25.45 15.75
C ARG A 607 -5.18 -23.98 15.40
N ALA A 608 -5.99 -23.73 14.37
CA ALA A 608 -6.32 -22.40 13.90
C ALA A 608 -7.79 -22.06 14.21
N ALA A 609 -8.17 -20.79 14.01
CA ALA A 609 -9.56 -20.36 14.20
C ALA A 609 -10.55 -21.07 13.26
N CYS A 610 -10.09 -21.59 12.13
CA CYS A 610 -10.90 -22.38 11.21
C CYS A 610 -10.99 -23.87 11.59
N GLY A 611 -10.29 -24.32 12.64
CA GLY A 611 -10.25 -25.70 13.09
C GLY A 611 -8.85 -26.32 13.00
N ARG A 612 -8.79 -27.66 12.93
CA ARG A 612 -7.53 -28.40 12.93
C ARG A 612 -7.00 -28.62 11.52
N VAL A 613 -5.85 -28.02 11.22
CA VAL A 613 -5.12 -28.22 9.97
C VAL A 613 -4.01 -29.24 10.17
N ARG A 614 -3.87 -30.22 9.26
CA ARG A 614 -2.79 -31.21 9.29
C ARG A 614 -1.90 -31.01 8.07
N ILE A 615 -0.60 -30.87 8.28
CA ILE A 615 0.37 -30.65 7.20
C ILE A 615 1.40 -31.77 7.27
N ALA A 616 1.39 -32.68 6.29
CA ALA A 616 2.37 -33.74 6.14
C ALA A 616 3.34 -33.42 5.01
N ILE A 617 4.64 -33.69 5.20
CA ILE A 617 5.65 -33.48 4.18
C ILE A 617 6.43 -34.77 3.98
N GLU A 618 6.38 -35.27 2.75
CA GLU A 618 7.22 -36.35 2.25
C GLU A 618 8.32 -35.74 1.38
N GLY A 619 9.55 -36.15 1.59
CA GLY A 619 10.71 -35.64 0.86
C GLY A 619 11.78 -36.72 0.68
N PRO A 620 12.93 -36.39 0.05
CA PRO A 620 14.03 -37.33 -0.09
C PRO A 620 14.54 -37.84 1.26
N SER A 621 15.24 -38.98 1.23
CA SER A 621 15.84 -39.60 2.41
C SER A 621 16.67 -38.60 3.22
N GLY A 622 16.49 -38.59 4.54
CA GLY A 622 17.14 -37.63 5.44
C GLY A 622 16.41 -36.29 5.58
N THR A 623 15.20 -36.14 5.02
CA THR A 623 14.35 -34.97 5.28
C THR A 623 13.97 -34.89 6.77
N ALA A 624 14.38 -33.79 7.41
CA ALA A 624 14.06 -33.49 8.79
C ALA A 624 13.07 -32.31 8.85
N LEU A 625 11.96 -32.50 9.56
CA LEU A 625 10.97 -31.45 9.82
C LEU A 625 11.26 -30.74 11.14
N ARG A 626 11.11 -29.42 11.13
CA ARG A 626 11.22 -28.57 12.32
C ARG A 626 10.17 -27.46 12.25
N VAL A 627 9.58 -27.12 13.39
CA VAL A 627 8.80 -25.89 13.52
C VAL A 627 9.62 -24.86 14.28
N LYS A 628 9.79 -23.68 13.70
CA LYS A 628 10.50 -22.55 14.30
C LYS A 628 9.50 -21.41 14.57
N ARG A 629 9.74 -20.64 15.62
CA ARG A 629 8.91 -19.48 15.99
C ARG A 629 9.78 -18.40 16.63
N GLY A 630 9.85 -17.22 16.01
CA GLY A 630 10.56 -16.05 16.54
C GLY A 630 12.05 -16.26 16.77
N VAL A 631 12.74 -16.99 15.88
CA VAL A 631 14.18 -17.23 16.00
C VAL A 631 14.94 -16.00 15.52
N GLU A 632 15.82 -15.48 16.37
CA GLU A 632 16.78 -14.42 16.06
C GLU A 632 18.05 -14.65 16.90
N ARG A 633 18.90 -15.60 16.48
CA ARG A 633 20.15 -15.95 17.18
C ARG A 633 21.14 -16.60 16.22
N ASP A 634 22.43 -16.47 16.52
CA ASP A 634 23.51 -17.12 15.76
C ASP A 634 23.48 -16.87 14.24
N GLY A 635 23.00 -15.68 13.84
CA GLY A 635 22.84 -15.29 12.42
C GLY A 635 21.60 -15.87 11.72
N GLU A 636 20.80 -16.68 12.42
CA GLU A 636 19.55 -17.24 11.93
C GLU A 636 18.36 -16.34 12.27
N ILE A 637 17.51 -16.07 11.27
CA ILE A 637 16.22 -15.38 11.43
C ILE A 637 15.13 -16.22 10.78
N ALA A 638 14.14 -16.66 11.56
CA ALA A 638 13.04 -17.49 11.08
C ALA A 638 11.78 -17.35 11.96
N GLY A 639 10.60 -17.54 11.35
CA GLY A 639 9.34 -17.59 12.09
C GLY A 639 8.89 -16.24 12.62
N TRP A 640 8.98 -15.20 11.77
CA TRP A 640 8.46 -13.86 12.05
C TRP A 640 7.42 -13.47 10.99
N ALA A 641 6.38 -12.76 11.41
CA ALA A 641 5.36 -12.18 10.53
C ALA A 641 5.10 -10.71 10.89
N SER A 642 4.66 -9.92 9.91
CA SER A 642 4.38 -8.50 10.03
C SER A 642 3.12 -8.12 9.25
N GLU A 643 2.01 -7.97 9.96
CA GLU A 643 0.72 -7.56 9.39
C GLU A 643 0.58 -6.04 9.28
N TYR A 644 1.28 -5.30 10.13
CA TYR A 644 1.28 -3.84 10.22
C TYR A 644 2.71 -3.31 10.14
N TYR A 645 2.88 -2.17 9.46
CA TYR A 645 4.19 -1.55 9.31
C TYR A 645 4.74 -1.10 10.66
N GLY A 646 6.01 -1.40 10.91
CA GLY A 646 6.68 -1.12 12.17
C GLY A 646 6.48 -2.17 13.27
N GLU A 647 5.61 -3.17 13.05
CA GLU A 647 5.35 -4.27 14.00
C GLU A 647 5.79 -5.62 13.39
N ARG A 648 6.36 -6.49 14.22
CA ARG A 648 6.56 -7.90 13.91
C ARG A 648 6.17 -8.77 15.10
N ALA A 649 5.70 -9.97 14.84
CA ALA A 649 5.36 -10.96 15.85
C ALA A 649 5.97 -12.33 15.50
N PRO A 650 6.37 -13.14 16.50
CA PRO A 650 6.71 -14.54 16.28
C PRO A 650 5.53 -15.30 15.67
N ALA A 651 5.79 -16.08 14.63
CA ALA A 651 4.82 -16.93 13.97
C ALA A 651 5.46 -18.29 13.62
N PRO A 652 4.70 -19.40 13.66
CA PRO A 652 5.24 -20.69 13.32
C PRO A 652 5.59 -20.78 11.84
N VAL A 653 6.80 -21.27 11.55
CA VAL A 653 7.22 -21.71 10.22
C VAL A 653 7.62 -23.19 10.30
N LEU A 654 7.01 -24.02 9.46
CA LEU A 654 7.41 -25.40 9.25
C LEU A 654 8.50 -25.43 8.17
N GLU A 655 9.66 -25.97 8.53
CA GLU A 655 10.77 -26.19 7.62
C GLU A 655 11.01 -27.69 7.42
N ALA A 656 11.10 -28.11 6.16
CA ALA A 656 11.63 -29.41 5.77
C ALA A 656 13.04 -29.22 5.19
N THR A 657 14.04 -29.81 5.84
CA THR A 657 15.46 -29.62 5.49
C THR A 657 16.10 -30.95 5.11
N CYS A 658 16.90 -30.97 4.03
CA CYS A 658 17.69 -32.14 3.65
C CYS A 658 18.90 -31.75 2.79
N ARG A 659 19.81 -32.72 2.61
CA ARG A 659 20.74 -32.75 1.47
C ARG A 659 20.32 -33.89 0.56
N ALA A 660 20.18 -33.61 -0.73
CA ALA A 660 19.69 -34.60 -1.69
C ALA A 660 20.36 -34.42 -3.05
N VAL A 661 20.55 -35.56 -3.74
CA VAL A 661 20.95 -35.60 -5.15
C VAL A 661 19.74 -35.28 -6.02
N LEU A 662 19.92 -34.39 -6.99
CA LEU A 662 18.87 -34.02 -7.94
C LEU A 662 18.82 -34.98 -9.15
N PRO A 663 17.65 -35.20 -9.76
CA PRO A 663 16.36 -34.58 -9.43
C PRO A 663 15.74 -35.16 -8.16
N THR A 664 15.02 -34.32 -7.41
CA THR A 664 14.32 -34.74 -6.20
C THR A 664 12.97 -34.05 -6.06
N ARG A 665 12.16 -34.50 -5.09
CA ARG A 665 10.77 -34.08 -4.91
C ARG A 665 10.41 -33.92 -3.44
N PHE A 666 9.66 -32.87 -3.13
CA PHE A 666 8.83 -32.80 -1.93
C PHE A 666 7.35 -32.92 -2.31
N VAL A 667 6.58 -33.61 -1.48
CA VAL A 667 5.12 -33.66 -1.54
C VAL A 667 4.59 -33.19 -0.18
N THR A 668 3.89 -32.06 -0.19
CA THR A 668 3.17 -31.56 0.99
C THR A 668 1.69 -31.87 0.84
N THR A 669 1.10 -32.56 1.80
CA THR A 669 -0.35 -32.75 1.91
C THR A 669 -0.89 -31.89 3.05
N ILE A 670 -1.83 -31.01 2.74
CA ILE A 670 -2.49 -30.13 3.71
C ILE A 670 -3.95 -30.56 3.79
N GLU A 671 -4.34 -31.13 4.94
CA GLU A 671 -5.71 -31.50 5.22
C GLU A 671 -6.37 -30.40 6.06
N LEU A 672 -7.48 -29.87 5.54
CA LEU A 672 -8.25 -28.78 6.12
C LEU A 672 -9.47 -29.33 6.88
N PRO A 673 -9.95 -28.62 7.91
CA PRO A 673 -11.06 -29.07 8.75
C PRO A 673 -12.40 -29.11 8.02
N ASP A 674 -13.31 -29.96 8.52
CA ASP A 674 -14.66 -30.12 7.98
C ASP A 674 -15.62 -29.03 8.48
N ALA A 675 -16.79 -28.91 7.84
CA ALA A 675 -17.86 -28.01 8.30
C ALA A 675 -18.41 -28.53 9.63
N GLY A 676 -18.09 -27.84 10.74
CA GLY A 676 -18.56 -28.21 12.08
C GLY A 676 -17.51 -28.87 12.99
N GLU A 677 -16.26 -29.04 12.54
CA GLU A 677 -15.18 -29.30 13.51
C GLU A 677 -15.07 -28.06 14.41
N ALA A 678 -15.18 -28.26 15.73
CA ALA A 678 -15.23 -27.16 16.68
C ALA A 678 -13.95 -26.29 16.54
N PRO A 679 -14.07 -24.96 16.44
CA PRO A 679 -12.91 -24.08 16.54
C PRO A 679 -12.23 -24.35 17.89
N ALA A 680 -10.89 -24.42 17.85
CA ALA A 680 -10.08 -24.80 19.00
C ALA A 680 -10.02 -23.70 20.07
#